data_AF-A0AAW2N9R7-F1
#
_entry.id   AF-A0AAW2N9R7-F1
#
_cell.length_a   1.000
_cell.length_b   1.000
_cell.length_c   1.000
_cell.angle_alpha   90.00
_cell.angle_beta   90.00
_cell.angle_gamma   90.00
#
_symmetry.space_group_name_H-M   'P 1'
#
loop_
_entity.id
_entity.type
_entity.pdbx_description
1 polymer ?
#
loop_
_entity_poly.entity_id
_entity_poly.type
_entity_poly.pdbx_seq_one_letter_code
_entity_poly.pdbx_strand_id
1 'polypeptide(L)'
;MWTTHSEFLGVVRRNWQYPTVGSGMMRLQQKLTRLKHCLKEWNKTVFGNVFDNVAAAERGLKEADEAYDQDPCDRTLVERNRCSAELVRVLAQEETFWRQKAGIRWAKDGERNTRYFYSLDSVASFFQRLLTAEPVFPEEMDREHLEDGLTDEDRRFLCVMPTLEEVREAVFSIDPDSVAGPDGFGAVFFHTCWEIISEDVFGAVTEFFHGVKMPKGFTATTISLIPKTASPTCWSEYRPISLCNVTNKIYKKLMTIRLGHVLPKSGFVPGRLLSDNVLLAQEVFSLDRGLRQGDPLSLALFVLAADYLSRGLERLFAAHPTMFYQAPGLVRVSHLAYADDLMIFTTTCRQNMELLRDFLRAYERVSGQLINGSKSSFIVDRQAPSLQTQAVQDVLGYQLKHLPVTYLGVPLYIGNRKTCLFDPIISRLRDLLQGWAMTNLSHRGRLALIRSGLGVRSLADYVRAFSMKLWWRFRGKSSLWSEYLHGRYYRNLHPTIVPYNRNHSSVWHRLCRIRDVAEPFIFWTLGEGSVSFWHDNWFGEKPLAQLLYRDTYTMELVSYYWHEGDWNVPRILRIIPMPFAQTICQIPIAAGQGDKIVYGSSLGNPGLTGAAGIIRDSAGHVYLAYQFALGTGTSVLAELTADWLGMELALTHGLAPLVVEVDATTVISLLKSRASGKWEVQHLIIQIVCLQQLLVADVQHVFREANGAADHLAKETAALQLTRVLHHDDITGVLRDILYLDR
;
A
#
# COMPACT_ATOMS: atom_id res chain seq x y z
N MET A 1 8.01 -19.18 10.66
CA MET A 1 8.58 -20.13 11.65
C MET A 1 9.82 -20.82 11.09
N TRP A 2 9.74 -21.54 9.96
CA TRP A 2 10.94 -22.16 9.36
C TRP A 2 11.98 -21.13 8.91
N THR A 3 11.54 -20.08 8.21
CA THR A 3 12.39 -19.03 7.63
C THR A 3 13.21 -18.23 8.64
N THR A 4 12.87 -18.28 9.93
CA THR A 4 13.55 -17.55 11.01
C THR A 4 14.62 -18.41 11.72
N HIS A 5 14.77 -19.68 11.35
CA HIS A 5 15.75 -20.58 11.95
C HIS A 5 17.06 -20.56 11.16
N SER A 6 18.20 -20.44 11.83
CA SER A 6 19.53 -20.33 11.20
C SER A 6 19.84 -21.46 10.19
N GLU A 7 19.57 -22.70 10.58
CA GLU A 7 19.79 -23.89 9.72
C GLU A 7 18.85 -24.01 8.50
N PHE A 8 17.77 -23.22 8.44
CA PHE A 8 16.74 -23.40 7.41
C PHE A 8 17.31 -23.29 5.98
N LEU A 9 18.06 -22.22 5.71
CA LEU A 9 18.67 -22.02 4.39
C LEU A 9 19.69 -23.12 4.06
N GLY A 10 20.39 -23.64 5.06
CA GLY A 10 21.30 -24.78 4.92
C GLY A 10 20.57 -26.06 4.50
N VAL A 11 19.44 -26.37 5.15
CA VAL A 11 18.58 -27.52 4.80
C VAL A 11 18.06 -27.38 3.37
N VAL A 12 17.55 -26.21 2.99
CA VAL A 12 17.05 -25.95 1.64
C VAL A 12 18.18 -26.13 0.62
N ARG A 13 19.35 -25.49 0.82
CA ARG A 13 20.49 -25.56 -0.11
C ARG A 13 20.98 -27.00 -0.33
N ARG A 14 21.17 -27.77 0.74
CA ARG A 14 21.56 -29.20 0.65
C ARG A 14 20.55 -30.00 -0.14
N ASN A 15 19.25 -29.78 0.09
CA ASN A 15 18.20 -30.48 -0.66
C ASN A 15 18.16 -30.04 -2.14
N TRP A 16 18.43 -28.75 -2.42
CA TRP A 16 18.29 -28.16 -3.75
C TRP A 16 19.42 -28.57 -4.71
N GLN A 17 20.62 -28.84 -4.19
CA GLN A 17 21.80 -29.27 -4.95
C GLN A 17 21.70 -30.67 -5.56
N TYR A 18 20.77 -31.51 -5.10
CA TYR A 18 20.60 -32.85 -5.67
C TYR A 18 20.26 -32.78 -7.17
N PRO A 19 21.03 -33.49 -8.04
CA PRO A 19 20.79 -33.51 -9.48
C PRO A 19 19.35 -33.92 -9.79
N THR A 20 18.71 -33.16 -10.66
CA THR A 20 17.30 -33.37 -11.02
C THR A 20 17.16 -33.21 -12.53
N VAL A 21 16.72 -34.25 -13.21
CA VAL A 21 16.62 -34.32 -14.67
C VAL A 21 15.22 -33.92 -15.12
N GLY A 22 15.13 -33.11 -16.16
CA GLY A 22 13.86 -32.68 -16.75
C GLY A 22 13.92 -31.24 -17.25
N SER A 23 12.81 -30.81 -17.83
CA SER A 23 12.58 -29.41 -18.23
C SER A 23 12.53 -28.48 -17.02
N GLY A 24 12.58 -27.16 -17.23
CA GLY A 24 12.61 -26.17 -16.14
C GLY A 24 11.43 -26.30 -15.16
N MET A 25 10.20 -26.38 -15.66
CA MET A 25 8.99 -26.58 -14.85
C MET A 25 9.00 -27.93 -14.12
N MET A 26 9.40 -29.01 -14.81
CA MET A 26 9.48 -30.35 -14.22
C MET A 26 10.54 -30.42 -13.11
N ARG A 27 11.71 -29.84 -13.33
CA ARG A 27 12.81 -29.78 -12.37
C ARG A 27 12.40 -29.01 -11.13
N LEU A 28 11.80 -27.84 -11.29
CA LEU A 28 11.29 -27.05 -10.17
C LEU A 28 10.23 -27.84 -9.37
N GLN A 29 9.30 -28.53 -10.05
CA GLN A 29 8.29 -29.36 -9.39
C GLN A 29 8.91 -30.46 -8.51
N GLN A 30 9.89 -31.18 -9.07
CA GLN A 30 10.53 -32.30 -8.40
C GLN A 30 11.36 -31.84 -7.20
N LYS A 31 12.10 -30.74 -7.34
CA LYS A 31 12.86 -30.13 -6.24
C LYS A 31 11.93 -29.67 -5.11
N LEU A 32 10.83 -28.98 -5.41
CA LEU A 32 9.83 -28.58 -4.42
C LEU A 32 9.19 -29.79 -3.71
N THR A 33 8.83 -30.82 -4.47
CA THR A 33 8.23 -32.04 -3.91
C THR A 33 9.19 -32.74 -2.95
N ARG A 34 10.45 -32.91 -3.35
CA ARG A 34 11.50 -33.49 -2.50
C ARG A 34 11.73 -32.65 -1.25
N LEU A 35 11.82 -31.33 -1.39
CA LEU A 35 12.02 -30.41 -0.28
C LEU A 35 10.85 -30.48 0.72
N LYS A 36 9.60 -30.60 0.25
CA LYS A 36 8.42 -30.74 1.11
C LYS A 36 8.54 -31.93 2.06
N HIS A 37 9.05 -33.07 1.59
CA HIS A 37 9.27 -34.24 2.44
C HIS A 37 10.36 -33.98 3.48
N CYS A 38 11.49 -33.42 3.05
CA CYS A 38 12.60 -33.06 3.93
C CYS A 38 12.17 -32.06 5.02
N LEU A 39 11.43 -31.01 4.67
CA LEU A 39 10.95 -30.01 5.63
C LEU A 39 9.91 -30.57 6.60
N LYS A 40 9.08 -31.54 6.18
CA LYS A 40 8.14 -32.21 7.11
C LYS A 40 8.87 -32.99 8.20
N GLU A 41 9.95 -33.69 7.84
CA GLU A 41 10.77 -34.44 8.78
C GLU A 41 11.60 -33.50 9.67
N TRP A 42 12.19 -32.47 9.07
CA TRP A 42 12.93 -31.43 9.78
C TRP A 42 12.03 -30.67 10.79
N ASN A 43 10.79 -30.38 10.42
CA ASN A 43 9.83 -29.75 11.32
C ASN A 43 9.55 -30.62 12.56
N LYS A 44 9.41 -31.94 12.39
CA LYS A 44 9.18 -32.87 13.50
C LYS A 44 10.38 -32.97 14.43
N THR A 45 11.59 -32.99 13.87
CA THR A 45 12.83 -33.21 14.62
C THR A 45 13.34 -31.95 15.31
N VAL A 46 13.17 -30.77 14.70
CA VAL A 46 13.72 -29.50 15.23
C VAL A 46 12.71 -28.69 16.04
N PHE A 47 11.44 -28.64 15.61
CA PHE A 47 10.43 -27.80 16.29
C PHE A 47 9.50 -28.62 17.18
N GLY A 48 9.24 -29.89 16.83
CA GLY A 48 8.40 -30.77 17.66
C GLY A 48 7.01 -30.18 17.95
N ASN A 49 6.54 -30.36 19.19
CA ASN A 49 5.29 -29.76 19.66
C ASN A 49 5.57 -28.41 20.33
N VAL A 50 5.12 -27.33 19.68
CA VAL A 50 5.32 -25.96 20.15
C VAL A 50 4.75 -25.73 21.55
N PHE A 51 3.63 -26.38 21.91
CA PHE A 51 3.02 -26.21 23.23
C PHE A 51 3.85 -26.87 24.35
N ASP A 52 4.42 -28.03 24.06
CA ASP A 52 5.29 -28.73 25.01
C ASP A 52 6.58 -27.93 25.24
N ASN A 53 7.11 -27.30 24.18
CA ASN A 53 8.27 -26.42 24.26
C ASN A 53 7.98 -25.17 25.11
N VAL A 54 6.80 -24.54 24.95
CA VAL A 54 6.40 -23.38 25.78
C VAL A 54 6.35 -23.81 27.26
N ALA A 55 5.67 -24.91 27.55
CA ALA A 55 5.55 -25.40 28.91
C ALA A 55 6.91 -25.77 29.53
N ALA A 56 7.85 -26.30 28.73
CA ALA A 56 9.21 -26.58 29.18
C ALA A 56 10.02 -25.30 29.45
N ALA A 57 9.95 -24.31 28.57
CA ALA A 57 10.64 -23.04 28.74
C ALA A 57 10.10 -22.23 29.93
N GLU A 58 8.78 -22.27 30.18
CA GLU A 58 8.16 -21.66 31.36
C GLU A 58 8.66 -22.31 32.66
N ARG A 59 8.76 -23.65 32.70
CA ARG A 59 9.34 -24.36 33.85
C ARG A 59 10.81 -24.01 34.05
N GLY A 60 11.61 -24.00 32.97
CA GLY A 60 13.04 -23.67 33.05
C GLY A 60 13.32 -22.24 33.51
N LEU A 61 12.50 -21.27 33.08
CA LEU A 61 12.61 -19.89 33.61
C LEU A 61 12.25 -19.85 35.09
N LYS A 62 11.18 -20.54 35.51
CA LYS A 62 10.78 -20.58 36.92
C LYS A 62 11.87 -21.17 37.82
N GLU A 63 12.49 -22.28 37.40
CA GLU A 63 13.61 -22.90 38.11
C GLU A 63 14.83 -21.96 38.18
N ALA A 64 15.12 -21.22 37.10
CA ALA A 64 16.21 -20.26 37.07
C ALA A 64 15.93 -18.99 37.91
N ASP A 65 14.68 -18.53 37.95
CA ASP A 65 14.24 -17.45 38.85
C ASP A 65 14.38 -17.90 40.32
N GLU A 66 13.93 -19.11 40.67
CA GLU A 66 14.06 -19.69 42.03
C GLU A 66 15.54 -19.86 42.44
N ALA A 67 16.41 -20.27 41.51
CA ALA A 67 17.85 -20.38 41.76
C ALA A 67 18.52 -19.01 41.95
N TYR A 68 18.10 -18.00 41.20
CA TYR A 68 18.59 -16.63 41.35
C TYR A 68 18.14 -16.00 42.67
N ASP A 69 16.88 -16.23 43.09
CA ASP A 69 16.36 -15.75 44.37
C ASP A 69 17.10 -16.38 45.56
N GLN A 70 17.59 -17.62 45.41
CA GLN A 70 18.38 -18.33 46.43
C GLN A 70 19.85 -17.90 46.47
N ASP A 71 20.46 -17.62 45.31
CA ASP A 71 21.86 -17.21 45.19
C ASP A 71 22.02 -16.14 44.09
N PRO A 72 21.85 -14.85 44.42
CA PRO A 72 21.97 -13.76 43.46
C PRO A 72 23.44 -13.51 43.08
N CYS A 73 23.91 -14.16 42.02
CA CYS A 73 25.25 -14.00 41.48
C CYS A 73 25.23 -13.93 39.95
N ASP A 74 26.36 -13.53 39.32
CA ASP A 74 26.44 -13.39 37.86
C ASP A 74 26.08 -14.68 37.12
N ARG A 75 26.47 -15.83 37.67
CA ARG A 75 26.19 -17.13 37.06
C ARG A 75 24.69 -17.45 37.03
N THR A 76 23.97 -17.23 38.12
CA THR A 76 22.52 -17.48 38.20
C THR A 76 21.74 -16.43 37.39
N LEU A 77 22.23 -15.19 37.34
CA LEU A 77 21.66 -14.13 36.49
C LEU A 77 21.79 -14.45 35.00
N VAL A 78 22.96 -14.93 34.56
CA VAL A 78 23.20 -15.34 33.17
C VAL A 78 22.27 -16.48 32.77
N GLU A 79 22.13 -17.51 33.62
CA GLU A 79 21.25 -18.64 33.31
C GLU A 79 19.76 -18.23 33.31
N ARG A 80 19.35 -17.36 34.23
CA ARG A 80 18.01 -16.75 34.22
C ARG A 80 17.74 -15.98 32.93
N ASN A 81 18.66 -15.11 32.52
CA ASN A 81 18.55 -14.32 31.29
C ASN A 81 18.48 -15.23 30.06
N ARG A 82 19.25 -16.33 30.05
CA ARG A 82 19.20 -17.35 29.00
C ARG A 82 17.84 -18.05 28.92
N CYS A 83 17.31 -18.52 30.05
CA CYS A 83 15.98 -19.14 30.10
C CYS A 83 14.87 -18.15 29.69
N SER A 84 15.00 -16.88 30.08
CA SER A 84 14.06 -15.81 29.69
C SER A 84 14.09 -15.54 28.18
N ALA A 85 15.28 -15.43 27.59
CA ALA A 85 15.45 -15.29 26.14
C ALA A 85 14.88 -16.50 25.39
N GLU A 86 15.09 -17.71 25.90
CA GLU A 86 14.54 -18.94 25.33
C GLU A 86 13.01 -18.96 25.38
N LEU A 87 12.41 -18.57 26.51
CA LEU A 87 10.94 -18.46 26.62
C LEU A 87 10.39 -17.44 25.62
N VAL A 88 11.02 -16.27 25.47
CA VAL A 88 10.62 -15.26 24.48
C VAL A 88 10.67 -15.83 23.06
N ARG A 89 11.74 -16.57 22.73
CA ARG A 89 11.93 -17.21 21.42
C ARG A 89 10.83 -18.23 21.12
N VAL A 90 10.54 -19.14 22.06
CA VAL A 90 9.51 -20.18 21.90
C VAL A 90 8.10 -19.57 21.85
N LEU A 91 7.82 -18.53 22.63
CA LEU A 91 6.55 -17.80 22.56
C LEU A 91 6.36 -17.09 21.22
N ALA A 92 7.42 -16.55 20.60
CA ALA A 92 7.35 -15.98 19.26
C ALA A 92 7.05 -17.05 18.18
N GLN A 93 7.54 -18.27 18.37
CA GLN A 93 7.19 -19.41 17.53
C GLN A 93 5.71 -19.78 17.69
N GLU A 94 5.18 -19.80 18.92
CA GLU A 94 3.76 -20.04 19.21
C GLU A 94 2.87 -18.97 18.55
N GLU A 95 3.24 -17.69 18.64
CA GLU A 95 2.53 -16.62 17.95
C GLU A 95 2.49 -16.85 16.43
N THR A 96 3.63 -17.20 15.83
CA THR A 96 3.72 -17.49 14.40
C THR A 96 2.88 -18.71 14.02
N PHE A 97 2.87 -19.74 14.87
CA PHE A 97 2.03 -20.93 14.70
C PHE A 97 0.55 -20.54 14.68
N TRP A 98 0.10 -19.73 15.64
CA TRP A 98 -1.30 -19.30 15.70
C TRP A 98 -1.69 -18.40 14.55
N ARG A 99 -0.81 -17.52 14.09
CA ARG A 99 -1.02 -16.68 12.90
C ARG A 99 -1.22 -17.54 11.65
N GLN A 100 -0.38 -18.54 11.45
CA GLN A 100 -0.51 -19.50 10.34
C GLN A 100 -1.77 -20.36 10.49
N LYS A 101 -2.06 -20.86 11.70
CA LYS A 101 -3.28 -21.63 12.01
C LYS A 101 -4.55 -20.84 11.79
N ALA A 102 -4.57 -19.54 12.06
CA ALA A 102 -5.70 -18.69 11.75
C ALA A 102 -5.96 -18.71 10.23
N GLY A 103 -4.95 -18.42 9.39
CA GLY A 103 -5.09 -18.51 7.94
C GLY A 103 -5.54 -19.90 7.43
N ILE A 104 -4.96 -20.97 7.99
CA ILE A 104 -5.33 -22.36 7.67
C ILE A 104 -6.73 -22.70 8.17
N ARG A 105 -7.20 -22.17 9.30
CA ARG A 105 -8.54 -22.43 9.83
C ARG A 105 -9.60 -21.89 8.89
N TRP A 106 -9.41 -20.70 8.32
CA TRP A 106 -10.29 -20.18 7.27
C TRP A 106 -10.28 -21.08 6.03
N ALA A 107 -9.10 -21.54 5.60
CA ALA A 107 -8.99 -22.49 4.48
C ALA A 107 -9.66 -23.84 4.79
N LYS A 108 -9.49 -24.37 6.01
CA LYS A 108 -9.98 -25.67 6.49
C LYS A 108 -11.48 -25.66 6.77
N ASP A 109 -12.02 -24.59 7.34
CA ASP A 109 -13.45 -24.41 7.51
C ASP A 109 -14.13 -24.23 6.14
N GLY A 110 -13.44 -23.58 5.19
CA GLY A 110 -13.82 -23.60 3.77
C GLY A 110 -13.70 -24.98 3.09
N GLU A 111 -12.69 -25.81 3.41
CA GLU A 111 -12.50 -27.17 2.88
C GLU A 111 -13.43 -28.23 3.51
N ARG A 112 -13.77 -28.10 4.80
CA ARG A 112 -14.75 -28.98 5.50
C ARG A 112 -16.11 -28.91 4.82
N ASN A 113 -16.47 -27.68 4.51
CA ASN A 113 -17.49 -27.31 3.57
C ASN A 113 -17.26 -28.07 2.24
N THR A 114 -16.13 -27.87 1.54
CA THR A 114 -15.85 -28.52 0.23
C THR A 114 -15.91 -30.05 0.23
N ARG A 115 -15.51 -30.78 1.28
CA ARG A 115 -15.57 -32.26 1.32
C ARG A 115 -16.98 -32.82 1.40
N TYR A 116 -17.86 -32.21 2.18
CA TYR A 116 -19.30 -32.50 2.14
C TYR A 116 -19.90 -32.08 0.78
N PHE A 117 -19.35 -31.03 0.16
CA PHE A 117 -19.82 -30.53 -1.14
C PHE A 117 -19.44 -31.39 -2.35
N TYR A 118 -18.26 -32.02 -2.37
CA TYR A 118 -17.88 -32.97 -3.43
C TYR A 118 -18.67 -34.30 -3.34
N SER A 119 -19.31 -34.61 -2.21
CA SER A 119 -20.21 -35.76 -2.10
C SER A 119 -21.62 -35.51 -2.65
N LEU A 120 -21.93 -34.29 -3.11
CA LEU A 120 -23.22 -33.93 -3.70
C LEU A 120 -23.04 -33.56 -5.19
N ASP A 121 -23.40 -34.48 -6.10
CA ASP A 121 -23.25 -34.32 -7.56
C ASP A 121 -23.87 -33.03 -8.12
N SER A 122 -24.93 -32.51 -7.49
CA SER A 122 -25.60 -31.27 -7.89
C SER A 122 -24.70 -30.03 -7.71
N VAL A 123 -23.80 -30.03 -6.73
CA VAL A 123 -22.89 -28.92 -6.42
C VAL A 123 -21.69 -28.94 -7.35
N ALA A 124 -21.10 -30.11 -7.58
CA ALA A 124 -20.02 -30.29 -8.56
C ALA A 124 -20.50 -29.86 -9.95
N SER A 125 -21.72 -30.28 -10.34
CA SER A 125 -22.32 -29.89 -11.63
C SER A 125 -22.65 -28.39 -11.73
N PHE A 126 -22.98 -27.71 -10.62
CA PHE A 126 -23.22 -26.26 -10.62
C PHE A 126 -21.91 -25.49 -10.85
N PHE A 127 -20.87 -25.76 -10.06
CA PHE A 127 -19.60 -25.04 -10.18
C PHE A 127 -18.79 -25.47 -11.41
N GLN A 128 -18.90 -26.72 -11.86
CA GLN A 128 -18.29 -27.15 -13.12
C GLN A 128 -18.92 -26.39 -14.29
N ARG A 129 -20.26 -26.33 -14.39
CA ARG A 129 -20.93 -25.50 -15.42
C ARG A 129 -20.54 -24.02 -15.33
N LEU A 130 -20.43 -23.47 -14.12
CA LEU A 130 -20.01 -22.07 -13.93
C LEU A 130 -18.57 -21.80 -14.39
N LEU A 131 -17.65 -22.74 -14.16
CA LEU A 131 -16.22 -22.57 -14.42
C LEU A 131 -15.77 -23.12 -15.79
N THR A 132 -16.59 -23.91 -16.46
CA THR A 132 -16.31 -24.50 -17.79
C THR A 132 -17.30 -24.06 -18.86
N ALA A 133 -18.11 -23.03 -18.62
CA ALA A 133 -18.97 -22.46 -19.65
C ALA A 133 -18.08 -21.95 -20.80
N GLU A 134 -18.31 -22.47 -22.01
CA GLU A 134 -17.60 -21.98 -23.19
C GLU A 134 -18.04 -20.55 -23.51
N PRO A 135 -17.10 -19.62 -23.76
CA PRO A 135 -17.44 -18.29 -24.20
C PRO A 135 -18.02 -18.37 -25.61
N VAL A 136 -19.28 -17.98 -25.76
CA VAL A 136 -19.85 -17.69 -27.07
C VAL A 136 -19.34 -16.31 -27.46
N PHE A 137 -18.27 -16.26 -28.25
CA PHE A 137 -17.85 -15.02 -28.90
C PHE A 137 -18.70 -14.86 -30.17
N PRO A 138 -19.65 -13.93 -30.23
CA PRO A 138 -20.34 -13.66 -31.48
C PRO A 138 -19.33 -13.13 -32.52
N GLU A 139 -19.46 -13.59 -33.76
CA GLU A 139 -18.65 -13.10 -34.91
C GLU A 139 -18.77 -11.58 -35.12
N GLU A 140 -19.81 -10.97 -34.54
CA GLU A 140 -20.17 -9.54 -34.59
C GLU A 140 -19.51 -8.69 -33.48
N MET A 141 -18.36 -9.07 -32.92
CA MET A 141 -17.62 -8.11 -32.09
C MET A 141 -17.10 -7.00 -33.01
N ASP A 142 -17.84 -5.89 -33.02
CA ASP A 142 -17.63 -4.77 -33.93
C ASP A 142 -16.23 -4.17 -33.70
N ARG A 143 -15.29 -4.56 -34.57
CA ARG A 143 -13.85 -4.26 -34.42
C ARG A 143 -13.56 -2.76 -34.46
N GLU A 144 -14.47 -1.95 -34.99
CA GLU A 144 -14.40 -0.49 -34.94
C GLU A 144 -14.46 0.07 -33.50
N HIS A 145 -14.91 -0.72 -32.53
CA HIS A 145 -15.08 -0.30 -31.14
C HIS A 145 -13.82 -0.50 -30.28
N LEU A 146 -12.89 -1.33 -30.75
CA LEU A 146 -11.58 -1.55 -30.16
C LEU A 146 -10.56 -0.79 -31.00
N GLU A 147 -10.44 0.53 -30.79
CA GLU A 147 -9.31 1.27 -31.36
C GLU A 147 -8.00 0.57 -30.94
N ASP A 148 -7.10 0.42 -31.91
CA ASP A 148 -5.81 -0.27 -31.79
C ASP A 148 -4.86 0.57 -30.91
N GLY A 149 -5.15 0.64 -29.61
CA GLY A 149 -4.50 1.52 -28.64
C GLY A 149 -3.15 1.01 -28.12
N LEU A 150 -2.62 -0.07 -28.69
CA LEU A 150 -1.31 -0.62 -28.34
C LEU A 150 -0.28 -0.11 -29.33
N THR A 151 0.72 0.62 -28.82
CA THR A 151 1.87 1.02 -29.64
C THR A 151 2.68 -0.22 -30.06
N ASP A 152 3.51 -0.09 -31.10
CA ASP A 152 4.43 -1.17 -31.48
C ASP A 152 5.41 -1.53 -30.34
N GLU A 153 5.72 -0.56 -29.48
CA GLU A 153 6.51 -0.76 -28.27
C GLU A 153 5.76 -1.62 -27.25
N ASP A 154 4.49 -1.34 -26.99
CA ASP A 154 3.63 -2.15 -26.11
C ASP A 154 3.53 -3.59 -26.60
N ARG A 155 3.33 -3.79 -27.92
CA ARG A 155 3.26 -5.12 -28.53
C ARG A 155 4.56 -5.90 -28.32
N ARG A 156 5.71 -5.25 -28.55
CA ARG A 156 7.03 -5.87 -28.31
C ARG A 156 7.25 -6.19 -26.84
N PHE A 157 6.89 -5.28 -25.94
CA PHE A 157 7.03 -5.45 -24.50
C PHE A 157 6.21 -6.64 -23.97
N LEU A 158 4.97 -6.82 -24.45
CA LEU A 158 4.15 -7.96 -24.06
C LEU A 158 4.72 -9.30 -24.52
N CYS A 159 5.38 -9.34 -25.68
CA CYS A 159 5.86 -10.56 -26.32
C CYS A 159 7.31 -10.94 -25.98
N VAL A 160 8.14 -10.00 -25.52
CA VAL A 160 9.55 -10.27 -25.23
C VAL A 160 9.71 -11.24 -24.04
N MET A 161 10.74 -12.08 -24.05
CA MET A 161 11.03 -12.96 -22.92
C MET A 161 11.28 -12.17 -21.63
N PRO A 162 10.71 -12.58 -20.48
CA PRO A 162 10.97 -11.91 -19.21
C PRO A 162 12.42 -12.06 -18.78
N THR A 163 12.94 -11.03 -18.11
CA THR A 163 14.26 -11.05 -17.49
C THR A 163 14.19 -11.66 -16.09
N LEU A 164 15.33 -12.10 -15.55
CA LEU A 164 15.39 -12.61 -14.17
C LEU A 164 14.92 -11.56 -13.16
N GLU A 165 15.22 -10.28 -13.40
CA GLU A 165 14.80 -9.17 -12.53
C GLU A 165 13.28 -8.97 -12.56
N GLU A 166 12.67 -9.06 -13.73
CA GLU A 166 11.20 -9.00 -13.87
C GLU A 166 10.53 -10.17 -13.12
N VAL A 167 11.11 -11.36 -13.19
CA VAL A 167 10.62 -12.53 -12.43
C VAL A 167 10.78 -12.30 -10.93
N ARG A 168 11.91 -11.70 -10.50
CA ARG A 168 12.14 -11.34 -9.10
C ARG A 168 11.07 -10.36 -8.62
N GLU A 169 10.81 -9.28 -9.35
CA GLU A 169 9.78 -8.31 -9.01
C GLU A 169 8.39 -8.96 -8.90
N ALA A 170 8.04 -9.84 -9.85
CA ALA A 170 6.78 -10.58 -9.81
C ALA A 170 6.66 -11.47 -8.56
N VAL A 171 7.75 -12.14 -8.15
CA VAL A 171 7.78 -12.96 -6.93
C VAL A 171 7.63 -12.10 -5.67
N PHE A 172 8.41 -11.03 -5.56
CA PHE A 172 8.45 -10.17 -4.37
C PHE A 172 7.20 -9.30 -4.21
N SER A 173 6.43 -9.08 -5.28
CA SER A 173 5.14 -8.39 -5.24
C SER A 173 3.95 -9.27 -4.79
N ILE A 174 4.17 -10.58 -4.59
CA ILE A 174 3.18 -11.48 -3.98
C ILE A 174 3.28 -11.35 -2.45
N ASP A 175 2.15 -11.11 -1.79
CA ASP A 175 2.07 -11.00 -0.33
C ASP A 175 2.71 -12.24 0.35
N PRO A 176 3.76 -12.07 1.18
CA PRO A 176 4.48 -13.16 1.83
C PRO A 176 3.58 -14.01 2.72
N ASP A 177 2.54 -13.42 3.32
CA ASP A 177 1.57 -14.08 4.20
C ASP A 177 0.38 -14.70 3.44
N SER A 178 0.38 -14.64 2.11
CA SER A 178 -0.67 -15.25 1.31
C SER A 178 -0.77 -16.76 1.51
N VAL A 179 -2.01 -17.26 1.57
CA VAL A 179 -2.29 -18.68 1.79
C VAL A 179 -1.66 -19.52 0.67
N ALA A 180 -0.93 -20.55 1.08
CA ALA A 180 -0.29 -21.50 0.19
C ALA A 180 -1.31 -22.35 -0.58
N GLY A 181 -0.92 -22.81 -1.77
CA GLY A 181 -1.70 -23.78 -2.53
C GLY A 181 -1.53 -25.22 -2.02
N PRO A 182 -2.07 -26.21 -2.76
CA PRO A 182 -1.93 -27.65 -2.44
C PRO A 182 -0.49 -28.14 -2.20
N ASP A 183 0.51 -27.47 -2.79
CA ASP A 183 1.92 -27.83 -2.60
C ASP A 183 2.43 -27.51 -1.19
N GLY A 184 1.78 -26.58 -0.47
CA GLY A 184 2.12 -26.16 0.89
C GLY A 184 3.23 -25.11 0.98
N PHE A 185 3.71 -24.57 -0.14
CA PHE A 185 4.71 -23.48 -0.14
C PHE A 185 4.02 -22.12 -0.26
N GLY A 186 4.21 -21.26 0.75
CA GLY A 186 3.75 -19.87 0.75
C GLY A 186 4.75 -18.92 0.08
N ALA A 187 4.34 -17.69 -0.21
CA ALA A 187 5.21 -16.72 -0.89
C ALA A 187 6.46 -16.36 -0.07
N VAL A 188 6.35 -16.35 1.26
CA VAL A 188 7.50 -16.16 2.17
C VAL A 188 8.65 -17.15 1.90
N PHE A 189 8.37 -18.39 1.48
CA PHE A 189 9.41 -19.35 1.10
C PHE A 189 10.19 -18.85 -0.12
N PHE A 190 9.49 -18.38 -1.15
CA PHE A 190 10.12 -17.90 -2.38
C PHE A 190 10.93 -16.63 -2.15
N HIS A 191 10.46 -15.74 -1.26
CA HIS A 191 11.21 -14.53 -0.88
C HIS A 191 12.49 -14.89 -0.12
N THR A 192 12.38 -15.74 0.90
CA THR A 192 13.52 -16.11 1.76
C THR A 192 14.56 -16.96 1.02
N CYS A 193 14.12 -17.86 0.14
CA CYS A 193 15.02 -18.80 -0.55
C CYS A 193 15.43 -18.35 -1.95
N TRP A 194 15.15 -17.10 -2.34
CA TRP A 194 15.35 -16.60 -3.71
C TRP A 194 16.74 -16.91 -4.26
N GLU A 195 17.79 -16.61 -3.49
CA GLU A 195 19.20 -16.83 -3.88
C GLU A 195 19.56 -18.33 -4.08
N ILE A 196 18.70 -19.26 -3.67
CA ILE A 196 18.89 -20.71 -3.87
C ILE A 196 18.05 -21.21 -5.06
N ILE A 197 16.87 -20.64 -5.28
CA ILE A 197 15.86 -21.19 -6.20
C ILE A 197 15.68 -20.38 -7.48
N SER A 198 16.23 -19.17 -7.56
CA SER A 198 15.99 -18.18 -8.62
C SER A 198 16.18 -18.76 -10.03
N GLU A 199 17.27 -19.48 -10.26
CA GLU A 199 17.59 -20.09 -11.57
C GLU A 199 16.57 -21.15 -12.00
N ASP A 200 16.09 -21.99 -11.07
CA ASP A 200 15.07 -22.99 -11.38
C ASP A 200 13.69 -22.34 -11.60
N VAL A 201 13.37 -21.28 -10.85
CA VAL A 201 12.15 -20.49 -11.06
C VAL A 201 12.18 -19.78 -12.41
N PHE A 202 13.30 -19.15 -12.75
CA PHE A 202 13.51 -18.48 -14.03
C PHE A 202 13.47 -19.47 -15.20
N GLY A 203 14.09 -20.63 -15.07
CA GLY A 203 14.00 -21.70 -16.07
C GLY A 203 12.56 -22.19 -16.30
N ALA A 204 11.77 -22.32 -15.23
CA ALA A 204 10.35 -22.68 -15.33
C ALA A 204 9.50 -21.58 -16.02
N VAL A 205 9.74 -20.31 -15.68
CA VAL A 205 9.10 -19.16 -16.35
C VAL A 205 9.47 -19.10 -17.82
N THR A 206 10.75 -19.25 -18.13
CA THR A 206 11.28 -19.25 -19.50
C THR A 206 10.58 -20.31 -20.34
N GLU A 207 10.46 -21.53 -19.83
CA GLU A 207 9.78 -22.64 -20.53
C GLU A 207 8.29 -22.34 -20.81
N PHE A 208 7.59 -21.72 -19.86
CA PHE A 208 6.20 -21.29 -20.03
C PHE A 208 6.06 -20.26 -21.18
N PHE A 209 6.94 -19.26 -21.23
CA PHE A 209 6.90 -18.24 -22.29
C PHE A 209 7.31 -18.77 -23.67
N HIS A 210 8.02 -19.89 -23.75
CA HIS A 210 8.26 -20.63 -25.00
C HIS A 210 7.04 -21.45 -25.46
N GLY A 211 5.90 -21.37 -24.76
CA GLY A 211 4.66 -22.04 -25.14
C GLY A 211 4.56 -23.49 -24.64
N VAL A 212 5.45 -23.93 -23.74
CA VAL A 212 5.34 -25.26 -23.17
C VAL A 212 4.17 -25.32 -22.19
N LYS A 213 3.37 -26.38 -22.30
CA LYS A 213 2.18 -26.58 -21.48
C LYS A 213 2.57 -26.78 -20.01
N MET A 214 1.93 -26.03 -19.11
CA MET A 214 2.15 -26.17 -17.67
C MET A 214 1.78 -27.58 -17.16
N PRO A 215 2.61 -28.20 -16.31
CA PRO A 215 2.28 -29.46 -15.65
C PRO A 215 1.04 -29.33 -14.75
N LYS A 216 0.24 -30.41 -14.64
CA LYS A 216 -0.95 -30.45 -13.77
C LYS A 216 -0.64 -30.08 -12.31
N GLY A 217 0.56 -30.40 -11.83
CA GLY A 217 0.99 -30.05 -10.47
C GLY A 217 1.17 -28.54 -10.24
N PHE A 218 1.49 -27.77 -11.28
CA PHE A 218 1.60 -26.30 -11.22
C PHE A 218 0.21 -25.66 -11.18
N THR A 219 -0.71 -26.16 -12.00
CA THR A 219 -2.09 -25.64 -12.08
C THR A 219 -3.01 -26.16 -10.97
N ALA A 220 -2.52 -27.07 -10.13
CA ALA A 220 -3.29 -27.61 -9.01
C ALA A 220 -3.80 -26.49 -8.11
N THR A 221 -5.11 -26.49 -7.87
CA THR A 221 -5.82 -25.42 -7.17
C THR A 221 -6.83 -26.04 -6.23
N THR A 222 -6.87 -25.58 -4.98
CA THR A 222 -7.94 -25.94 -4.04
C THR A 222 -9.03 -24.88 -4.10
N ILE A 223 -10.28 -25.29 -4.28
CA ILE A 223 -11.43 -24.39 -4.17
C ILE A 223 -11.94 -24.40 -2.72
N SER A 224 -11.92 -23.22 -2.11
CA SER A 224 -12.45 -22.98 -0.76
C SER A 224 -13.72 -22.13 -0.87
N LEU A 225 -14.82 -22.53 -0.22
CA LEU A 225 -16.07 -21.77 -0.25
C LEU A 225 -16.19 -20.86 0.98
N ILE A 226 -16.30 -19.55 0.75
CA ILE A 226 -16.51 -18.54 1.79
C ILE A 226 -17.97 -18.05 1.74
N PRO A 227 -18.74 -18.13 2.84
CA PRO A 227 -20.12 -17.63 2.86
C PRO A 227 -20.16 -16.09 2.67
N LYS A 228 -21.08 -15.61 1.83
CA LYS A 228 -21.35 -14.18 1.60
C LYS A 228 -22.23 -13.59 2.71
N THR A 229 -23.08 -14.41 3.32
CA THR A 229 -24.05 -14.04 4.35
C THR A 229 -23.82 -14.89 5.60
N ALA A 230 -24.37 -14.48 6.75
CA ALA A 230 -24.20 -15.20 8.01
C ALA A 230 -24.85 -16.60 8.00
N SER A 231 -25.98 -16.72 7.29
CA SER A 231 -26.77 -17.96 7.18
C SER A 231 -27.10 -18.22 5.71
N PRO A 232 -26.16 -18.75 4.92
CA PRO A 232 -26.40 -19.03 3.51
C PRO A 232 -27.42 -20.17 3.35
N THR A 233 -28.44 -19.93 2.53
CA THR A 233 -29.55 -20.85 2.23
C THR A 233 -29.51 -21.40 0.81
N CYS A 234 -28.78 -20.74 -0.10
CA CYS A 234 -28.61 -21.19 -1.49
C CYS A 234 -27.16 -21.01 -1.98
N TRP A 235 -26.78 -21.77 -3.01
CA TRP A 235 -25.38 -21.87 -3.47
C TRP A 235 -24.80 -20.56 -4.01
N SER A 236 -25.63 -19.66 -4.54
CA SER A 236 -25.21 -18.31 -4.98
C SER A 236 -24.73 -17.42 -3.83
N GLU A 237 -25.00 -17.79 -2.58
CA GLU A 237 -24.55 -17.10 -1.37
C GLU A 237 -23.17 -17.55 -0.89
N TYR A 238 -22.48 -18.44 -1.61
CA TYR A 238 -21.07 -18.76 -1.36
C TYR A 238 -20.16 -18.11 -2.42
N ARG A 239 -18.96 -17.70 -2.02
CA ARG A 239 -17.86 -17.26 -2.90
C ARG A 239 -16.87 -18.42 -3.05
N PRO A 240 -16.67 -18.98 -4.25
CA PRO A 240 -15.56 -19.87 -4.50
C PRO A 240 -14.25 -19.06 -4.57
N ILE A 241 -13.26 -19.45 -3.77
CA ILE A 241 -11.90 -18.89 -3.78
C ILE A 241 -10.92 -19.96 -4.24
N SER A 242 -10.16 -19.63 -5.26
CA SER A 242 -9.16 -20.51 -5.87
C SER A 242 -7.79 -20.33 -5.21
N LEU A 243 -7.40 -21.28 -4.36
CA LEU A 243 -6.10 -21.33 -3.70
C LEU A 243 -5.09 -22.02 -4.62
N CYS A 244 -4.43 -21.21 -5.46
CA CYS A 244 -3.42 -21.69 -6.42
C CYS A 244 -2.05 -21.82 -5.74
N ASN A 245 -1.22 -22.75 -6.23
CA ASN A 245 0.20 -22.80 -5.87
C ASN A 245 0.89 -21.47 -6.18
N VAL A 246 1.89 -21.09 -5.39
CA VAL A 246 2.64 -19.83 -5.60
C VAL A 246 3.35 -19.85 -6.94
N THR A 247 3.83 -21.02 -7.40
CA THR A 247 4.36 -21.18 -8.76
C THR A 247 3.39 -20.66 -9.82
N ASN A 248 2.11 -21.06 -9.78
CA ASN A 248 1.06 -20.54 -10.66
C ASN A 248 0.85 -19.03 -10.50
N LYS A 249 0.85 -18.54 -9.24
CA LYS A 249 0.71 -17.10 -8.95
C LYS A 249 1.83 -16.28 -9.59
N ILE A 250 3.06 -16.79 -9.69
CA ILE A 250 4.20 -16.08 -10.31
C ILE A 250 3.91 -15.78 -11.79
N TYR A 251 3.53 -16.77 -12.59
CA TYR A 251 3.23 -16.55 -14.02
C TYR A 251 2.08 -15.56 -14.19
N LYS A 252 1.00 -15.76 -13.43
CA LYS A 252 -0.16 -14.88 -13.45
C LYS A 252 0.20 -13.46 -13.05
N LYS A 253 1.04 -13.30 -12.01
CA LYS A 253 1.48 -11.99 -11.53
C LYS A 253 2.36 -11.28 -12.55
N LEU A 254 3.26 -12.00 -13.22
CA LEU A 254 4.09 -11.46 -14.28
C LEU A 254 3.25 -11.01 -15.48
N MET A 255 2.27 -11.82 -15.90
CA MET A 255 1.28 -11.40 -16.90
C MET A 255 0.48 -10.18 -16.44
N THR A 256 0.03 -10.12 -15.19
CA THR A 256 -0.69 -8.97 -14.64
C THR A 256 0.16 -7.70 -14.64
N ILE A 257 1.44 -7.78 -14.29
CA ILE A 257 2.35 -6.63 -14.30
C ILE A 257 2.46 -6.10 -15.72
N ARG A 258 2.78 -6.98 -16.68
CA ARG A 258 2.88 -6.61 -18.09
C ARG A 258 1.59 -6.05 -18.67
N LEU A 259 0.46 -6.72 -18.42
CA LEU A 259 -0.86 -6.24 -18.82
C LEU A 259 -1.17 -4.89 -18.17
N GLY A 260 -0.73 -4.65 -16.94
CA GLY A 260 -0.92 -3.38 -16.24
C GLY A 260 -0.27 -2.17 -16.92
N HIS A 261 0.80 -2.38 -17.73
CA HIS A 261 1.42 -1.30 -18.51
C HIS A 261 0.55 -0.87 -19.69
N VAL A 262 -0.14 -1.83 -20.30
CA VAL A 262 -0.88 -1.64 -21.56
C VAL A 262 -2.38 -1.49 -21.37
N LEU A 263 -2.91 -1.99 -20.24
CA LEU A 263 -4.33 -1.96 -19.99
C LEU A 263 -4.78 -0.51 -19.88
N PRO A 264 -5.88 -0.15 -20.56
CA PRO A 264 -6.54 1.12 -20.39
C PRO A 264 -6.72 1.35 -18.90
N LYS A 265 -6.11 2.43 -18.42
CA LYS A 265 -6.13 2.77 -17.01
C LYS A 265 -7.59 2.83 -16.51
N SER A 266 -8.58 3.05 -17.35
CA SER A 266 -10.03 3.21 -17.10
C SER A 266 -10.71 2.30 -16.06
N GLY A 267 -10.32 1.03 -15.85
CA GLY A 267 -10.94 0.17 -14.82
C GLY A 267 -10.27 0.19 -13.43
N PHE A 268 -9.00 0.61 -13.36
CA PHE A 268 -8.21 0.86 -12.15
C PHE A 268 -7.21 1.98 -12.43
N VAL A 269 -7.73 3.18 -12.75
CA VAL A 269 -6.87 4.27 -13.22
C VAL A 269 -5.90 4.58 -12.08
N PRO A 270 -4.60 4.80 -12.34
CA PRO A 270 -3.77 5.61 -11.48
C PRO A 270 -4.44 6.99 -11.35
N GLY A 271 -5.34 7.14 -10.37
CA GLY A 271 -6.26 8.28 -10.25
C GLY A 271 -7.75 7.94 -10.03
N ARG A 272 -8.19 6.69 -10.25
CA ARG A 272 -9.53 6.17 -9.90
C ARG A 272 -9.38 5.00 -8.92
N LEU A 273 -8.90 5.29 -7.71
CA LEU A 273 -8.92 4.32 -6.62
C LEU A 273 -10.38 4.01 -6.24
N LEU A 274 -10.62 2.85 -5.63
CA LEU A 274 -11.88 2.52 -4.96
C LEU A 274 -12.39 3.67 -4.08
N SER A 275 -11.46 4.32 -3.36
CA SER A 275 -11.79 5.51 -2.56
C SER A 275 -12.37 6.61 -3.42
N ASP A 276 -11.88 6.85 -4.64
CA ASP A 276 -12.33 7.97 -5.50
C ASP A 276 -13.70 7.72 -6.09
N ASN A 277 -14.01 6.49 -6.50
CA ASN A 277 -15.36 6.15 -6.96
C ASN A 277 -16.36 6.28 -5.81
N VAL A 278 -15.96 5.85 -4.61
CA VAL A 278 -16.76 6.02 -3.39
C VAL A 278 -16.90 7.52 -3.03
N LEU A 279 -15.83 8.32 -3.11
CA LEU A 279 -15.81 9.78 -2.85
C LEU A 279 -16.59 10.60 -3.89
N LEU A 280 -16.52 10.25 -5.17
CA LEU A 280 -17.32 10.90 -6.21
C LEU A 280 -18.79 10.51 -6.05
N ALA A 281 -19.07 9.23 -5.77
CA ALA A 281 -20.40 8.81 -5.34
C ALA A 281 -20.82 9.55 -4.07
N GLN A 282 -19.92 9.90 -3.12
CA GLN A 282 -20.22 10.74 -1.94
C GLN A 282 -20.65 12.16 -2.27
N GLU A 283 -19.95 12.79 -3.21
CA GLU A 283 -20.25 14.15 -3.65
C GLU A 283 -21.62 14.22 -4.34
N VAL A 284 -22.03 13.13 -4.97
CA VAL A 284 -23.41 12.94 -5.43
C VAL A 284 -24.32 12.46 -4.27
N PHE A 285 -23.83 11.62 -3.34
CA PHE A 285 -24.52 10.90 -2.26
C PHE A 285 -23.57 10.30 -1.15
N SER A 286 -23.51 10.85 0.08
CA SER A 286 -22.45 10.63 1.12
C SER A 286 -22.11 9.17 1.61
N LEU A 287 -20.86 8.64 1.42
CA LEU A 287 -20.24 7.35 1.96
C LEU A 287 -18.70 6.93 1.99
N ASP A 288 -18.23 6.04 2.90
CA ASP A 288 -16.80 5.55 3.03
C ASP A 288 -16.53 3.98 3.09
N ARG A 289 -15.65 3.42 2.22
CA ARG A 289 -14.81 2.13 2.23
C ARG A 289 -15.07 0.99 1.19
N GLY A 290 -14.08 0.10 0.92
CA GLY A 290 -14.20 -1.10 0.04
C GLY A 290 -13.05 -2.16 0.06
N LEU A 291 -13.11 -3.19 -0.83
CA LEU A 291 -12.40 -4.52 -0.78
C LEU A 291 -11.70 -5.01 -2.09
N ARG A 292 -10.81 -6.03 -2.02
CA ARG A 292 -10.11 -6.77 -3.14
C ARG A 292 -10.07 -8.32 -2.92
N GLN A 293 -9.99 -9.18 -3.95
CA GLN A 293 -9.79 -10.65 -3.80
C GLN A 293 -8.98 -11.39 -4.89
N GLY A 294 -8.09 -12.30 -4.44
CA GLY A 294 -8.01 -13.70 -4.90
C GLY A 294 -6.89 -14.11 -5.87
N ASP A 295 -7.03 -13.74 -7.13
CA ASP A 295 -6.18 -14.18 -8.24
C ASP A 295 -5.62 -12.96 -9.00
N PRO A 296 -4.28 -12.83 -9.16
CA PRO A 296 -3.70 -11.60 -9.71
C PRO A 296 -4.10 -11.33 -11.16
N LEU A 297 -4.32 -12.36 -11.99
CA LEU A 297 -4.62 -12.20 -13.42
C LEU A 297 -6.12 -12.00 -13.69
N SER A 298 -6.98 -12.73 -12.98
CA SER A 298 -8.44 -12.65 -13.17
C SER A 298 -8.98 -11.23 -13.13
N LEU A 299 -8.43 -10.38 -12.26
CA LEU A 299 -8.84 -8.98 -12.16
C LEU A 299 -8.46 -8.17 -13.40
N ALA A 300 -7.26 -8.36 -13.93
CA ALA A 300 -6.78 -7.66 -15.12
C ALA A 300 -7.61 -8.02 -16.35
N LEU A 301 -7.96 -9.30 -16.49
CA LEU A 301 -8.84 -9.79 -17.57
C LEU A 301 -10.27 -9.26 -17.44
N PHE A 302 -10.80 -9.21 -16.21
CA PHE A 302 -12.11 -8.60 -15.96
C PHE A 302 -12.12 -7.12 -16.36
N VAL A 303 -11.07 -6.38 -16.00
CA VAL A 303 -10.93 -4.96 -16.34
C VAL A 303 -10.89 -4.74 -17.83
N LEU A 304 -10.17 -5.58 -18.56
CA LEU A 304 -10.13 -5.53 -20.02
C LEU A 304 -11.54 -5.68 -20.63
N ALA A 305 -12.32 -6.64 -20.14
CA ALA A 305 -13.70 -6.84 -20.60
C ALA A 305 -14.62 -5.68 -20.19
N ALA A 306 -14.48 -5.18 -18.96
CA ALA A 306 -15.27 -4.07 -18.44
C ALA A 306 -14.94 -2.72 -19.11
N ASP A 307 -13.72 -2.55 -19.64
CA ASP A 307 -13.32 -1.34 -20.36
C ASP A 307 -14.19 -1.12 -21.61
N TYR A 308 -14.57 -2.19 -22.31
CA TYR A 308 -15.49 -2.14 -23.43
C TYR A 308 -16.84 -1.51 -23.03
N LEU A 309 -17.39 -1.90 -21.87
CA LEU A 309 -18.61 -1.32 -21.31
C LEU A 309 -18.45 0.18 -21.05
N SER A 310 -17.35 0.56 -20.39
CA SER A 310 -17.06 1.95 -20.03
C SER A 310 -16.91 2.85 -21.25
N ARG A 311 -16.13 2.44 -22.27
CA ARG A 311 -15.98 3.19 -23.52
C ARG A 311 -17.29 3.29 -24.30
N GLY A 312 -18.06 2.21 -24.33
CA GLY A 312 -19.38 2.18 -24.95
C GLY A 312 -20.33 3.21 -24.32
N LEU A 313 -20.35 3.30 -22.98
CA LEU A 313 -21.12 4.32 -22.26
C LEU A 313 -20.60 5.74 -22.52
N GLU A 314 -19.28 5.96 -22.53
CA GLU A 314 -18.70 7.27 -22.84
C GLU A 314 -19.10 7.75 -24.24
N ARG A 315 -19.03 6.87 -25.26
CA ARG A 315 -19.46 7.19 -26.62
C ARG A 315 -20.97 7.44 -26.71
N LEU A 316 -21.77 6.61 -26.04
CA LEU A 316 -23.23 6.78 -26.02
C LEU A 316 -23.61 8.17 -25.49
N PHE A 317 -23.00 8.59 -24.38
CA PHE A 317 -23.24 9.89 -23.76
C PHE A 317 -22.64 11.05 -24.55
N ALA A 318 -21.49 10.85 -25.22
CA ALA A 318 -20.91 11.84 -26.12
C ALA A 318 -21.81 12.09 -27.33
N ALA A 319 -22.37 11.03 -27.92
CA ALA A 319 -23.31 11.11 -29.04
C ALA A 319 -24.67 11.72 -28.63
N HIS A 320 -25.07 11.55 -27.36
CA HIS A 320 -26.35 12.06 -26.85
C HIS A 320 -26.14 12.92 -25.59
N PRO A 321 -25.69 14.19 -25.73
CA PRO A 321 -25.38 15.04 -24.58
C PRO A 321 -26.54 15.31 -23.61
N THR A 322 -27.79 15.11 -24.05
CA THR A 322 -29.01 15.21 -23.22
C THR A 322 -29.11 14.11 -22.16
N MET A 323 -28.32 13.03 -22.30
CA MET A 323 -28.24 11.97 -21.29
C MET A 323 -27.47 12.42 -20.05
N PHE A 324 -26.51 13.34 -20.18
CA PHE A 324 -25.74 13.79 -19.03
C PHE A 324 -26.65 14.44 -17.99
N TYR A 325 -26.56 13.93 -16.76
CA TYR A 325 -27.17 14.57 -15.61
C TYR A 325 -26.54 15.96 -15.40
N GLN A 326 -27.30 17.03 -15.67
CA GLN A 326 -26.81 18.40 -15.54
C GLN A 326 -26.89 18.87 -14.09
N ALA A 327 -25.73 19.00 -13.45
CA ALA A 327 -25.55 19.90 -12.33
C ALA A 327 -24.84 21.19 -12.84
N PRO A 328 -25.20 22.40 -12.39
CA PRO A 328 -24.67 23.65 -12.96
C PRO A 328 -23.14 23.75 -12.86
N GLY A 329 -22.45 24.00 -13.99
CA GLY A 329 -21.02 24.34 -14.04
C GLY A 329 -20.02 23.17 -13.89
N LEU A 330 -20.44 21.92 -14.09
CA LEU A 330 -19.70 20.74 -13.63
C LEU A 330 -19.14 19.84 -14.73
N VAL A 331 -18.13 19.03 -14.33
CA VAL A 331 -17.60 17.90 -15.09
C VAL A 331 -18.73 16.92 -15.42
N ARG A 332 -18.85 16.55 -16.70
CA ARG A 332 -19.86 15.61 -17.17
C ARG A 332 -19.48 14.18 -16.78
N VAL A 333 -20.23 13.58 -15.86
CA VAL A 333 -20.01 12.18 -15.42
C VAL A 333 -21.13 11.30 -15.98
N SER A 334 -20.77 10.28 -16.76
CA SER A 334 -21.74 9.30 -17.31
C SER A 334 -21.94 8.11 -16.38
N HIS A 335 -20.87 7.59 -15.79
CA HIS A 335 -20.92 6.40 -14.93
C HIS A 335 -19.72 6.31 -13.97
N LEU A 336 -19.87 5.49 -12.94
CA LEU A 336 -18.85 5.02 -12.02
C LEU A 336 -18.85 3.49 -12.05
N ALA A 337 -17.69 2.88 -12.26
CA ALA A 337 -17.54 1.43 -12.28
C ALA A 337 -16.47 1.00 -11.26
N TYR A 338 -16.77 -0.01 -10.44
CA TYR A 338 -15.79 -0.69 -9.62
C TYR A 338 -16.02 -2.20 -9.65
N ALA A 339 -15.12 -2.93 -10.30
CA ALA A 339 -15.32 -4.34 -10.60
C ALA A 339 -16.71 -4.55 -11.25
N ASP A 340 -17.55 -5.40 -10.68
CA ASP A 340 -18.91 -5.70 -11.15
C ASP A 340 -19.97 -4.67 -10.73
N ASP A 341 -19.66 -3.75 -9.82
CA ASP A 341 -20.58 -2.72 -9.37
C ASP A 341 -20.52 -1.48 -10.29
N LEU A 342 -21.61 -1.22 -11.03
CA LEU A 342 -21.76 -0.09 -11.95
C LEU A 342 -22.87 0.86 -11.48
N MET A 343 -22.59 2.17 -11.48
CA MET A 343 -23.56 3.23 -11.25
C MET A 343 -23.57 4.18 -12.45
N ILE A 344 -24.73 4.35 -13.09
CA ILE A 344 -24.90 5.20 -14.27
C ILE A 344 -25.68 6.46 -13.87
N PHE A 345 -25.17 7.64 -14.24
CA PHE A 345 -25.83 8.93 -14.01
C PHE A 345 -26.43 9.44 -15.30
N THR A 346 -27.75 9.49 -15.37
CA THR A 346 -28.47 9.93 -16.57
C THR A 346 -29.74 10.67 -16.19
N THR A 347 -30.24 11.47 -17.12
CA THR A 347 -31.58 12.07 -17.02
C THR A 347 -32.67 11.01 -17.20
N THR A 348 -33.84 11.23 -16.59
CA THR A 348 -34.97 10.28 -16.49
C THR A 348 -35.92 10.31 -17.70
N CYS A 349 -35.45 10.77 -18.86
CA CYS A 349 -36.26 10.82 -20.09
C CYS A 349 -36.43 9.41 -20.69
N ARG A 350 -37.64 9.06 -21.16
CA ARG A 350 -37.94 7.76 -21.79
C ARG A 350 -36.99 7.43 -22.94
N GLN A 351 -36.74 8.38 -23.84
CA GLN A 351 -35.82 8.20 -24.97
C GLN A 351 -34.40 7.83 -24.49
N ASN A 352 -33.90 8.49 -23.44
CA ASN A 352 -32.59 8.21 -22.88
C ASN A 352 -32.53 6.85 -22.19
N MET A 353 -33.64 6.41 -21.55
CA MET A 353 -33.73 5.06 -20.97
C MET A 353 -33.77 3.98 -22.05
N GLU A 354 -34.41 4.23 -23.19
CA GLU A 354 -34.45 3.31 -24.33
C GLU A 354 -33.07 3.14 -24.95
N LEU A 355 -32.35 4.27 -25.18
CA LEU A 355 -30.95 4.25 -25.62
C LEU A 355 -30.05 3.45 -24.67
N LEU A 356 -30.20 3.68 -23.36
CA LEU A 356 -29.43 2.95 -22.35
C LEU A 356 -29.77 1.44 -22.36
N ARG A 357 -31.06 1.09 -22.39
CA ARG A 357 -31.51 -0.31 -22.47
C ARG A 357 -30.92 -1.03 -23.67
N ASP A 358 -30.98 -0.39 -24.84
CA ASP A 358 -30.56 -0.99 -26.09
C ASP A 358 -29.04 -1.18 -26.14
N PHE A 359 -28.29 -0.21 -25.61
CA PHE A 359 -26.87 -0.34 -25.38
C PHE A 359 -26.52 -1.50 -24.44
N LEU A 360 -27.18 -1.59 -23.28
CA LEU A 360 -26.91 -2.66 -22.30
C LEU A 360 -27.21 -4.05 -22.88
N ARG A 361 -28.30 -4.20 -23.64
CA ARG A 361 -28.62 -5.47 -24.33
C ARG A 361 -27.61 -5.82 -25.42
N ALA A 362 -27.13 -4.83 -26.16
CA ALA A 362 -26.07 -5.04 -27.13
C ALA A 362 -24.77 -5.50 -26.44
N TYR A 363 -24.42 -4.87 -25.32
CA TYR A 363 -23.28 -5.27 -24.50
C TYR A 363 -23.40 -6.71 -23.99
N GLU A 364 -24.56 -7.11 -23.45
CA GLU A 364 -24.77 -8.49 -22.97
C GLU A 364 -24.59 -9.52 -24.09
N ARG A 365 -25.10 -9.19 -25.29
CA ARG A 365 -24.98 -10.04 -26.48
C ARG A 365 -23.53 -10.20 -26.93
N VAL A 366 -22.77 -9.10 -26.98
CA VAL A 366 -21.39 -9.07 -27.51
C VAL A 366 -20.38 -9.64 -26.51
N SER A 367 -20.50 -9.27 -25.23
CA SER A 367 -19.54 -9.65 -24.20
C SER A 367 -19.82 -11.01 -23.54
N GLY A 368 -21.06 -11.50 -23.63
CA GLY A 368 -21.55 -12.64 -22.87
C GLY A 368 -21.72 -12.37 -21.37
N GLN A 369 -21.38 -11.17 -20.88
CA GLN A 369 -21.66 -10.77 -19.49
C GLN A 369 -23.14 -10.44 -19.33
N LEU A 370 -23.77 -10.93 -18.26
CA LEU A 370 -25.20 -10.73 -18.01
C LEU A 370 -25.42 -9.75 -16.87
N ILE A 371 -26.32 -8.79 -17.10
CA ILE A 371 -26.76 -7.82 -16.09
C ILE A 371 -27.81 -8.48 -15.20
N ASN A 372 -27.58 -8.44 -13.90
CA ASN A 372 -28.51 -9.02 -12.95
C ASN A 372 -29.68 -8.05 -12.67
N GLY A 373 -30.74 -8.12 -13.47
CA GLY A 373 -31.92 -7.27 -13.33
C GLY A 373 -32.61 -7.31 -11.97
N SER A 374 -32.53 -8.43 -11.23
CA SER A 374 -33.12 -8.53 -9.88
C SER A 374 -32.28 -7.86 -8.80
N LYS A 375 -30.98 -7.65 -9.04
CA LYS A 375 -30.10 -6.86 -8.19
C LYS A 375 -29.99 -5.39 -8.62
N SER A 376 -30.23 -5.11 -9.90
CA SER A 376 -30.27 -3.76 -10.46
C SER A 376 -31.44 -2.97 -9.90
N SER A 377 -31.15 -1.72 -9.55
CA SER A 377 -32.15 -0.78 -9.01
C SER A 377 -31.80 0.64 -9.40
N PHE A 378 -32.80 1.52 -9.44
CA PHE A 378 -32.60 2.93 -9.74
C PHE A 378 -33.10 3.83 -8.61
N ILE A 379 -32.56 5.05 -8.59
CA ILE A 379 -32.90 6.10 -7.63
C ILE A 379 -33.15 7.37 -8.44
N VAL A 380 -34.15 8.14 -8.01
CA VAL A 380 -34.47 9.45 -8.59
C VAL A 380 -34.40 10.53 -7.51
N ASP A 381 -34.26 11.79 -7.92
CA ASP A 381 -34.37 12.92 -7.00
C ASP A 381 -35.74 12.91 -6.30
N ARG A 382 -35.80 13.42 -5.06
CA ARG A 382 -37.04 13.48 -4.27
C ARG A 382 -38.14 14.30 -4.97
N GLN A 383 -37.76 15.23 -5.84
CA GLN A 383 -38.67 16.09 -6.60
C GLN A 383 -39.01 15.52 -7.98
N ALA A 384 -38.53 14.32 -8.34
CA ALA A 384 -38.77 13.73 -9.64
C ALA A 384 -40.28 13.42 -9.86
N PRO A 385 -40.87 13.82 -11.00
CA PRO A 385 -42.26 13.50 -11.34
C PRO A 385 -42.53 11.99 -11.38
N SER A 386 -43.66 11.56 -10.84
CA SER A 386 -44.09 10.15 -10.82
C SER A 386 -44.12 9.50 -12.19
N LEU A 387 -44.56 10.25 -13.22
CA LEU A 387 -44.57 9.80 -14.62
C LEU A 387 -43.17 9.44 -15.14
N GLN A 388 -42.13 10.21 -14.76
CA GLN A 388 -40.76 9.92 -15.17
C GLN A 388 -40.22 8.70 -14.43
N THR A 389 -40.49 8.58 -13.14
CA THR A 389 -40.11 7.43 -12.33
C THR A 389 -40.72 6.13 -12.88
N GLN A 390 -41.99 6.16 -13.27
CA GLN A 390 -42.67 5.02 -13.87
C GLN A 390 -42.10 4.69 -15.26
N ALA A 391 -41.79 5.69 -16.08
CA ALA A 391 -41.16 5.47 -17.38
C ALA A 391 -39.80 4.75 -17.27
N VAL A 392 -38.99 5.07 -16.26
CA VAL A 392 -37.72 4.35 -16.01
C VAL A 392 -37.99 2.88 -15.68
N GLN A 393 -38.95 2.62 -14.80
CA GLN A 393 -39.31 1.26 -14.39
C GLN A 393 -39.87 0.44 -15.56
N ASP A 394 -40.71 1.03 -16.41
CA ASP A 394 -41.30 0.35 -17.57
C ASP A 394 -40.25 -0.01 -18.64
N VAL A 395 -39.24 0.86 -18.85
CA VAL A 395 -38.24 0.66 -19.89
C VAL A 395 -37.13 -0.29 -19.45
N LEU A 396 -36.63 -0.15 -18.22
CA LEU A 396 -35.48 -0.92 -17.72
C LEU A 396 -35.89 -2.16 -16.92
N GLY A 397 -37.09 -2.19 -16.34
CA GLY A 397 -37.55 -3.28 -15.48
C GLY A 397 -36.85 -3.33 -14.12
N TYR A 398 -36.11 -2.28 -13.73
CA TYR A 398 -35.39 -2.23 -12.46
C TYR A 398 -36.27 -1.70 -11.32
N GLN A 399 -35.96 -2.11 -10.08
CA GLN A 399 -36.73 -1.68 -8.91
C GLN A 399 -36.34 -0.26 -8.47
N LEU A 400 -37.33 0.58 -8.17
CA LEU A 400 -37.12 1.86 -7.51
C LEU A 400 -36.65 1.64 -6.06
N LYS A 401 -35.57 2.30 -5.67
CA LYS A 401 -35.13 2.37 -4.27
C LYS A 401 -35.09 3.82 -3.79
N HIS A 402 -35.22 3.98 -2.48
CA HIS A 402 -35.06 5.26 -1.81
C HIS A 402 -33.80 5.22 -0.94
N LEU A 403 -33.15 6.38 -0.80
CA LEU A 403 -32.02 6.50 0.10
C LEU A 403 -32.49 6.34 1.56
N PRO A 404 -31.76 5.57 2.41
CA PRO A 404 -30.41 5.09 2.15
C PRO A 404 -30.28 3.74 1.43
N VAL A 405 -29.31 3.60 0.50
CA VAL A 405 -28.99 2.32 -0.19
C VAL A 405 -27.53 1.94 -0.07
N THR A 406 -27.19 0.65 -0.05
CA THR A 406 -25.78 0.23 0.08
C THR A 406 -25.07 0.15 -1.29
N TYR A 407 -23.95 0.86 -1.45
CA TYR A 407 -23.02 0.77 -2.59
C TYR A 407 -21.61 0.46 -2.08
N LEU A 408 -20.95 -0.55 -2.66
CA LEU A 408 -19.61 -1.03 -2.27
C LEU A 408 -19.47 -1.38 -0.77
N GLY A 409 -20.55 -1.83 -0.14
CA GLY A 409 -20.60 -2.19 1.28
C GLY A 409 -20.88 -1.03 2.23
N VAL A 410 -21.32 0.10 1.68
CA VAL A 410 -21.45 1.35 2.43
C VAL A 410 -22.84 2.00 2.12
N PRO A 411 -23.61 2.55 3.08
CA PRO A 411 -24.99 3.12 2.87
C PRO A 411 -25.15 4.60 2.37
N LEU A 412 -25.56 4.87 1.13
CA LEU A 412 -25.70 6.20 0.51
C LEU A 412 -26.85 6.97 1.17
N TYR A 413 -26.70 8.24 1.56
CA TYR A 413 -27.79 9.05 2.14
C TYR A 413 -27.68 10.55 1.82
N ILE A 414 -28.79 11.27 2.03
CA ILE A 414 -28.89 12.73 1.94
C ILE A 414 -29.08 13.31 3.36
N GLY A 415 -28.33 14.36 3.71
CA GLY A 415 -28.44 15.08 4.98
C GLY A 415 -27.35 14.75 6.01
N ASN A 416 -27.57 15.15 7.27
CA ASN A 416 -26.59 14.98 8.34
C ASN A 416 -26.32 13.52 8.71
N ARG A 417 -25.09 13.22 9.13
CA ARG A 417 -24.66 11.90 9.59
C ARG A 417 -25.51 11.44 10.77
N LYS A 418 -26.13 10.26 10.66
CA LYS A 418 -26.82 9.58 11.76
C LYS A 418 -25.96 8.43 12.28
N THR A 419 -25.78 8.34 13.60
CA THR A 419 -24.97 7.30 14.25
C THR A 419 -25.48 5.89 13.96
N CYS A 420 -26.80 5.72 13.82
CA CYS A 420 -27.44 4.44 13.52
C CYS A 420 -27.00 3.79 12.20
N LEU A 421 -26.46 4.57 11.25
CA LEU A 421 -25.94 4.05 9.99
C LEU A 421 -24.68 3.17 10.17
N PHE A 422 -24.05 3.22 11.36
CA PHE A 422 -22.86 2.43 11.70
C PHE A 422 -23.16 1.20 12.57
N ASP A 423 -24.42 1.02 13.02
CA ASP A 423 -24.81 -0.10 13.88
C ASP A 423 -24.46 -1.49 13.30
N PRO A 424 -24.63 -1.76 11.99
CA PRO A 424 -24.25 -3.05 11.41
C PRO A 424 -22.74 -3.34 11.52
N ILE A 425 -21.90 -2.30 11.41
CA ILE A 425 -20.44 -2.43 11.54
C ILE A 425 -20.08 -2.72 13.01
N ILE A 426 -20.69 -1.99 13.94
CA ILE A 426 -20.47 -2.18 15.38
C ILE A 426 -20.92 -3.58 15.81
N SER A 427 -22.05 -4.08 15.30
CA SER A 427 -22.53 -5.43 15.57
C SER A 427 -21.51 -6.48 15.11
N ARG A 428 -21.01 -6.36 13.88
CA ARG A 428 -20.02 -7.31 13.34
C ARG A 428 -18.73 -7.35 14.15
N LEU A 429 -18.26 -6.20 14.65
CA LEU A 429 -17.11 -6.12 15.56
C LEU A 429 -17.40 -6.80 16.90
N ARG A 430 -18.61 -6.62 17.43
CA ARG A 430 -19.04 -7.26 18.68
C ARG A 430 -19.08 -8.79 18.55
N ASP A 431 -19.61 -9.30 17.44
CA ASP A 431 -19.70 -10.73 17.17
C ASP A 431 -18.30 -11.36 17.05
N LEU A 432 -17.36 -10.69 16.38
CA LEU A 432 -15.96 -11.11 16.31
C LEU A 432 -15.30 -11.20 17.69
N LEU A 433 -15.50 -10.16 18.52
CA LEU A 433 -14.92 -10.10 19.87
C LEU A 433 -15.49 -11.19 20.79
N GLN A 434 -16.80 -11.46 20.71
CA GLN A 434 -17.42 -12.55 21.46
C GLN A 434 -16.87 -13.92 21.04
N GLY A 435 -16.67 -14.14 19.74
CA GLY A 435 -16.06 -15.36 19.23
C GLY A 435 -14.65 -15.60 19.78
N TRP A 436 -13.86 -14.53 19.99
CA TRP A 436 -12.52 -14.62 20.56
C TRP A 436 -12.53 -14.82 22.07
N ALA A 437 -13.46 -14.18 22.79
CA ALA A 437 -13.60 -14.34 24.24
C ALA A 437 -13.88 -15.81 24.64
N MET A 438 -14.55 -16.57 23.77
CA MET A 438 -14.88 -17.99 23.98
C MET A 438 -13.73 -18.95 23.64
N THR A 439 -12.59 -18.47 23.11
CA THR A 439 -11.45 -19.33 22.77
C THR A 439 -10.42 -19.41 23.91
N ASN A 440 -10.00 -20.63 24.24
CA ASN A 440 -9.02 -20.90 25.30
C ASN A 440 -7.60 -20.57 24.81
N LEU A 441 -7.30 -19.27 24.70
CA LEU A 441 -6.05 -18.73 24.21
C LEU A 441 -5.13 -18.32 25.36
N SER A 442 -3.83 -18.60 25.23
CA SER A 442 -2.78 -18.06 26.10
C SER A 442 -2.78 -16.52 26.08
N HIS A 443 -2.22 -15.88 27.10
CA HIS A 443 -2.15 -14.41 27.18
C HIS A 443 -1.50 -13.81 25.92
N ARG A 444 -0.43 -14.43 25.41
CA ARG A 444 0.22 -14.03 24.15
C ARG A 444 -0.58 -14.42 22.91
N GLY A 445 -1.31 -15.54 22.90
CA GLY A 445 -2.26 -15.85 21.83
C GLY A 445 -3.36 -14.80 21.67
N ARG A 446 -3.86 -14.25 22.78
CA ARG A 446 -4.79 -13.10 22.78
C ARG A 446 -4.12 -11.82 22.29
N LEU A 447 -2.93 -11.52 22.77
CA LEU A 447 -2.15 -10.35 22.34
C LEU A 447 -1.83 -10.40 20.84
N ALA A 448 -1.48 -11.58 20.33
CA ALA A 448 -1.22 -11.84 18.93
C ALA A 448 -2.47 -11.63 18.07
N LEU A 449 -3.65 -12.09 18.49
CA LEU A 449 -4.92 -11.82 17.78
C LEU A 449 -5.28 -10.33 17.80
N ILE A 450 -5.05 -9.64 18.92
CA ILE A 450 -5.28 -8.18 19.02
C ILE A 450 -4.34 -7.43 18.07
N ARG A 451 -3.06 -7.79 18.05
CA ARG A 451 -2.03 -7.17 17.19
C ARG A 451 -2.19 -7.50 15.71
N SER A 452 -2.59 -8.73 15.39
CA SER A 452 -2.73 -9.22 13.99
C SER A 452 -4.11 -8.98 13.38
N GLY A 453 -5.16 -8.79 14.19
CA GLY A 453 -6.55 -8.75 13.69
C GLY A 453 -7.37 -7.52 14.10
N LEU A 454 -7.05 -6.83 15.20
CA LEU A 454 -7.85 -5.66 15.62
C LEU A 454 -7.21 -4.33 15.24
N GLY A 455 -5.88 -4.20 15.34
CA GLY A 455 -5.16 -2.99 14.92
C GLY A 455 -5.84 -1.69 15.37
N VAL A 456 -6.40 -1.68 16.60
CA VAL A 456 -7.28 -0.61 17.07
C VAL A 456 -6.45 0.66 17.25
N ARG A 457 -6.38 1.45 16.19
CA ARG A 457 -5.95 2.84 16.25
C ARG A 457 -7.19 3.69 16.45
N SER A 458 -7.01 4.85 17.06
CA SER A 458 -8.09 5.83 17.22
C SER A 458 -8.80 6.06 15.88
N LEU A 459 -10.12 5.89 15.87
CA LEU A 459 -10.93 6.19 14.68
C LEU A 459 -10.76 7.66 14.27
N ALA A 460 -10.53 8.55 15.24
CA ALA A 460 -10.25 9.96 14.99
C ALA A 460 -8.92 10.14 14.23
N ASP A 461 -7.88 9.40 14.60
CA ASP A 461 -6.59 9.48 13.91
C ASP A 461 -6.66 8.89 12.50
N TYR A 462 -7.40 7.80 12.31
CA TYR A 462 -7.71 7.28 10.98
C TYR A 462 -8.45 8.33 10.14
N VAL A 463 -9.53 8.91 10.66
CA VAL A 463 -10.30 9.93 9.94
C VAL A 463 -9.43 11.14 9.60
N ARG A 464 -8.56 11.59 10.52
CA ARG A 464 -7.63 12.70 10.28
C ARG A 464 -6.64 12.34 9.18
N ALA A 465 -5.94 11.21 9.29
CA ALA A 465 -4.97 10.75 8.29
C ALA A 465 -5.60 10.54 6.91
N PHE A 466 -6.78 9.92 6.84
CA PHE A 466 -7.51 9.79 5.57
C PHE A 466 -7.91 11.16 5.02
N SER A 467 -8.38 12.09 5.86
CA SER A 467 -8.74 13.44 5.42
C SER A 467 -7.53 14.20 4.85
N MET A 468 -6.34 14.06 5.45
CA MET A 468 -5.10 14.64 4.91
C MET A 468 -4.75 14.03 3.56
N LYS A 469 -4.89 12.70 3.42
CA LYS A 469 -4.71 12.02 2.13
C LYS A 469 -5.71 12.51 1.08
N LEU A 470 -6.96 12.78 1.45
CA LEU A 470 -7.94 13.35 0.51
C LEU A 470 -7.55 14.77 0.08
N TRP A 471 -7.12 15.60 1.03
CA TRP A 471 -6.67 16.97 0.77
C TRP A 471 -5.47 16.99 -0.18
N TRP A 472 -4.47 16.13 0.05
CA TRP A 472 -3.33 15.94 -0.84
C TRP A 472 -3.75 15.65 -2.28
N ARG A 473 -4.64 14.68 -2.45
CA ARG A 473 -5.11 14.25 -3.78
C ARG A 473 -5.89 15.32 -4.50
N PHE A 474 -6.66 16.07 -3.73
CA PHE A 474 -7.40 17.23 -4.19
C PHE A 474 -6.47 18.37 -4.63
N ARG A 475 -5.38 18.62 -3.90
CA ARG A 475 -4.38 19.62 -4.28
C ARG A 475 -3.64 19.25 -5.55
N GLY A 476 -3.26 17.97 -5.70
CA GLY A 476 -2.54 17.48 -6.87
C GLY A 476 -3.38 17.21 -8.12
N LYS A 477 -4.70 17.54 -8.14
CA LYS A 477 -5.62 17.27 -9.27
C LYS A 477 -5.54 15.84 -9.81
N SER A 478 -5.35 14.88 -8.91
CA SER A 478 -4.96 13.51 -9.28
C SER A 478 -6.12 12.58 -9.68
N SER A 479 -7.36 13.09 -9.76
CA SER A 479 -8.55 12.25 -9.97
C SER A 479 -9.76 13.03 -10.51
N LEU A 480 -10.68 12.29 -11.14
CA LEU A 480 -12.00 12.80 -11.55
C LEU A 480 -12.78 13.43 -10.38
N TRP A 481 -12.66 12.86 -9.19
CA TRP A 481 -13.21 13.44 -7.96
C TRP A 481 -12.60 14.81 -7.65
N SER A 482 -11.28 14.94 -7.76
CA SER A 482 -10.61 16.21 -7.55
C SER A 482 -11.07 17.24 -8.59
N GLU A 483 -11.10 16.88 -9.86
CA GLU A 483 -11.61 17.73 -10.94
C GLU A 483 -13.06 18.17 -10.70
N TYR A 484 -13.93 17.26 -10.29
CA TYR A 484 -15.32 17.56 -9.94
C TYR A 484 -15.41 18.56 -8.80
N LEU A 485 -14.64 18.38 -7.71
CA LEU A 485 -14.60 19.34 -6.61
C LEU A 485 -14.05 20.70 -7.05
N HIS A 486 -13.03 20.70 -7.92
CA HIS A 486 -12.49 21.89 -8.58
C HIS A 486 -13.56 22.64 -9.38
N GLY A 487 -14.40 21.96 -10.14
CA GLY A 487 -15.52 22.60 -10.84
C GLY A 487 -16.64 23.08 -9.89
N ARG A 488 -16.93 22.32 -8.82
CA ARG A 488 -18.10 22.55 -7.95
C ARG A 488 -17.94 23.73 -7.00
N TYR A 489 -16.81 23.79 -6.30
CA TYR A 489 -16.64 24.68 -5.14
C TYR A 489 -15.79 25.92 -5.44
N TYR A 490 -15.28 26.05 -6.66
CA TYR A 490 -14.38 27.12 -7.02
C TYR A 490 -15.05 28.16 -7.91
N ARG A 491 -14.78 29.43 -7.62
CA ARG A 491 -15.15 30.59 -8.43
C ARG A 491 -13.94 31.51 -8.57
N ASN A 492 -12.86 30.99 -9.16
CA ASN A 492 -11.57 31.71 -9.35
C ASN A 492 -10.80 32.04 -8.06
N LEU A 493 -10.98 31.26 -6.98
CA LEU A 493 -10.22 31.38 -5.74
C LEU A 493 -9.20 30.24 -5.59
N HIS A 494 -8.11 30.48 -4.86
CA HIS A 494 -7.13 29.43 -4.54
C HIS A 494 -7.70 28.42 -3.51
N PRO A 495 -7.43 27.10 -3.64
CA PRO A 495 -7.92 26.08 -2.70
C PRO A 495 -7.67 26.39 -1.22
N THR A 496 -6.57 27.07 -0.91
CA THR A 496 -6.19 27.42 0.47
C THR A 496 -7.05 28.53 1.08
N ILE A 497 -7.76 29.32 0.28
CA ILE A 497 -8.55 30.47 0.74
C ILE A 497 -10.05 30.33 0.49
N VAL A 498 -10.50 29.24 -0.15
CA VAL A 498 -11.94 29.01 -0.40
C VAL A 498 -12.70 28.88 0.94
N PRO A 499 -13.74 29.69 1.18
CA PRO A 499 -14.62 29.53 2.34
C PRO A 499 -15.62 28.39 2.12
N TYR A 500 -16.14 27.83 3.21
CA TYR A 500 -17.23 26.85 3.14
C TYR A 500 -18.53 27.39 3.74
N ASN A 501 -19.65 27.03 3.13
CA ASN A 501 -20.99 27.43 3.56
C ASN A 501 -21.78 26.24 4.10
N ARG A 502 -22.87 26.50 4.85
CA ARG A 502 -23.73 25.44 5.42
C ARG A 502 -24.34 24.50 4.37
N ASN A 503 -24.50 24.97 3.14
CA ASN A 503 -25.11 24.21 2.04
C ASN A 503 -24.10 23.32 1.27
N HIS A 504 -22.81 23.33 1.63
CA HIS A 504 -21.80 22.49 0.98
C HIS A 504 -21.82 21.04 1.53
N SER A 505 -21.21 20.11 0.79
CA SER A 505 -21.18 18.69 1.20
C SER A 505 -20.42 18.49 2.52
N SER A 506 -20.78 17.42 3.25
CA SER A 506 -20.07 17.06 4.49
C SER A 506 -18.60 16.69 4.25
N VAL A 507 -18.28 16.25 3.04
CA VAL A 507 -16.91 15.95 2.59
C VAL A 507 -16.15 17.25 2.36
N TRP A 508 -16.77 18.24 1.72
CA TRP A 508 -16.18 19.58 1.56
C TRP A 508 -15.89 20.23 2.91
N HIS A 509 -16.81 20.18 3.87
CA HIS A 509 -16.55 20.67 5.23
C HIS A 509 -15.38 19.95 5.90
N ARG A 510 -15.27 18.63 5.72
CA ARG A 510 -14.15 17.84 6.24
C ARG A 510 -12.82 18.27 5.60
N LEU A 511 -12.80 18.51 4.29
CA LEU A 511 -11.63 18.98 3.56
C LEU A 511 -11.20 20.38 4.02
N CYS A 512 -12.13 21.33 4.13
CA CYS A 512 -11.80 22.67 4.62
C CYS A 512 -11.27 22.66 6.06
N ARG A 513 -11.77 21.76 6.92
CA ARG A 513 -11.27 21.62 8.30
C ARG A 513 -9.87 21.03 8.38
N ILE A 514 -9.53 20.09 7.50
CA ILE A 514 -8.21 19.44 7.51
C ILE A 514 -7.15 20.27 6.78
N ARG A 515 -7.56 21.20 5.90
CA ARG A 515 -6.67 22.11 5.16
C ARG A 515 -5.58 22.70 6.05
N ASP A 516 -5.97 23.34 7.16
CA ASP A 516 -5.02 24.08 8.00
C ASP A 516 -4.04 23.16 8.74
N VAL A 517 -4.37 21.86 8.82
CA VAL A 517 -3.49 20.81 9.34
C VAL A 517 -2.60 20.24 8.24
N ALA A 518 -3.09 20.14 7.01
CA ALA A 518 -2.39 19.47 5.90
C ALA A 518 -1.44 20.40 5.13
N GLU A 519 -1.85 21.65 4.85
CA GLU A 519 -1.09 22.63 4.06
C GLU A 519 0.33 22.91 4.60
N PRO A 520 0.58 22.96 5.93
CA PRO A 520 1.94 23.13 6.44
C PRO A 520 2.92 22.03 6.02
N PHE A 521 2.42 20.86 5.59
CA PHE A 521 3.23 19.72 5.15
C PHE A 521 3.31 19.55 3.63
N ILE A 522 2.67 20.46 2.87
CA ILE A 522 2.61 20.41 1.40
C ILE A 522 3.56 21.46 0.83
N PHE A 523 4.42 21.03 -0.10
CA PHE A 523 5.27 21.92 -0.89
C PHE A 523 5.30 21.49 -2.36
N TRP A 524 5.77 22.38 -3.21
CA TRP A 524 5.79 22.19 -4.66
C TRP A 524 7.21 22.34 -5.21
N THR A 525 7.66 21.36 -5.99
CA THR A 525 8.85 21.52 -6.83
C THR A 525 8.43 22.09 -8.18
N LEU A 526 9.11 23.16 -8.59
CA LEU A 526 8.75 23.91 -9.78
C LEU A 526 9.18 23.19 -11.07
N GLY A 527 8.22 23.05 -11.98
CA GLY A 527 8.40 22.60 -13.34
C GLY A 527 7.80 23.64 -14.30
N GLU A 528 6.65 23.34 -14.88
CA GLU A 528 5.91 24.26 -15.76
C GLU A 528 5.39 25.53 -15.07
N GLY A 529 5.37 25.60 -13.74
CA GLY A 529 4.93 26.79 -13.00
C GLY A 529 3.41 27.02 -13.06
N SER A 530 2.64 25.94 -13.07
CA SER A 530 1.17 25.90 -13.00
C SER A 530 0.61 26.15 -11.58
N VAL A 531 1.49 26.31 -10.60
CA VAL A 531 1.16 26.58 -9.18
C VAL A 531 1.02 28.07 -8.89
N SER A 532 0.28 28.41 -7.84
CA SER A 532 0.05 29.81 -7.46
C SER A 532 1.33 30.47 -6.93
N PHE A 533 1.68 31.63 -7.47
CA PHE A 533 2.85 32.37 -7.02
C PHE A 533 2.76 32.78 -5.54
N TRP A 534 1.58 33.21 -5.08
CA TRP A 534 1.40 33.72 -3.72
C TRP A 534 0.96 32.67 -2.70
N HIS A 535 0.10 31.73 -3.13
CA HIS A 535 -0.65 30.87 -2.21
C HIS A 535 -0.11 29.44 -2.10
N ASP A 536 0.78 29.02 -2.99
CA ASP A 536 1.44 27.72 -2.91
C ASP A 536 2.83 27.81 -2.27
N ASN A 537 3.19 26.81 -1.48
CA ASN A 537 4.51 26.71 -0.88
C ASN A 537 5.51 26.08 -1.86
N TRP A 538 5.96 26.85 -2.84
CA TRP A 538 7.10 26.50 -3.69
C TRP A 538 8.41 27.17 -3.22
N PHE A 539 8.32 28.13 -2.29
CA PHE A 539 9.48 28.80 -1.69
C PHE A 539 10.26 27.89 -0.73
N GLY A 540 9.64 26.83 -0.22
CA GLY A 540 10.30 25.80 0.61
C GLY A 540 10.12 25.99 2.11
N GLU A 541 9.71 27.18 2.57
CA GLU A 541 9.37 27.44 3.96
C GLU A 541 7.86 27.52 4.17
N LYS A 542 7.24 28.55 3.59
CA LYS A 542 5.79 28.84 3.62
C LYS A 542 5.40 29.58 2.34
N PRO A 543 4.09 29.65 2.00
CA PRO A 543 3.62 30.47 0.88
C PRO A 543 4.05 31.94 1.05
N LEU A 544 4.43 32.59 -0.05
CA LEU A 544 4.88 33.99 -0.03
C LEU A 544 3.85 34.95 0.58
N ALA A 545 2.55 34.67 0.40
CA ALA A 545 1.47 35.45 1.02
C ALA A 545 1.49 35.42 2.56
N GLN A 546 2.09 34.42 3.18
CA GLN A 546 2.28 34.36 4.64
C GLN A 546 3.57 35.01 5.10
N LEU A 547 4.56 35.18 4.20
CA LEU A 547 5.85 35.80 4.51
C LEU A 547 5.83 37.33 4.28
N LEU A 548 5.12 37.79 3.26
CA LEU A 548 5.23 39.16 2.74
C LEU A 548 4.01 40.05 2.99
N TYR A 549 3.09 39.63 3.88
CA TYR A 549 1.86 40.33 4.33
C TYR A 549 1.45 41.58 3.51
N ARG A 550 0.48 41.42 2.60
CA ARG A 550 -0.09 42.46 1.73
C ARG A 550 -1.60 42.58 1.90
N ASP A 551 -2.12 43.75 1.55
CA ASP A 551 -3.56 44.02 1.56
C ASP A 551 -4.31 43.19 0.51
N THR A 552 -3.68 42.91 -0.64
CA THR A 552 -4.26 42.09 -1.72
C THR A 552 -3.20 41.23 -2.41
N TYR A 553 -3.62 40.04 -2.88
CA TYR A 553 -2.79 39.09 -3.62
C TYR A 553 -3.45 38.74 -4.96
N THR A 554 -2.65 38.64 -6.01
CA THR A 554 -3.10 38.21 -7.35
C THR A 554 -3.20 36.69 -7.42
N MET A 555 -3.99 36.17 -8.36
CA MET A 555 -4.07 34.74 -8.66
C MET A 555 -3.05 34.29 -9.72
N GLU A 556 -1.93 35.03 -9.85
CA GLU A 556 -0.89 34.75 -10.84
C GLU A 556 -0.19 33.43 -10.54
N LEU A 557 0.23 32.78 -11.63
CA LEU A 557 0.99 31.54 -11.60
C LEU A 557 2.48 31.82 -11.61
N VAL A 558 3.28 30.88 -11.11
CA VAL A 558 4.75 30.97 -11.14
C VAL A 558 5.28 31.10 -12.57
N SER A 559 4.62 30.46 -13.55
CA SER A 559 4.92 30.56 -14.99
C SER A 559 4.97 31.98 -15.55
N TYR A 560 4.30 32.94 -14.92
CA TYR A 560 4.36 34.34 -15.34
C TYR A 560 5.71 35.01 -15.03
N TYR A 561 6.48 34.44 -14.11
CA TYR A 561 7.72 34.99 -13.56
C TYR A 561 8.98 34.31 -14.08
N TRP A 562 8.90 33.39 -15.04
CA TRP A 562 10.07 32.73 -15.63
C TRP A 562 9.94 32.56 -17.15
N HIS A 563 11.06 32.30 -17.84
CA HIS A 563 11.12 31.97 -19.26
C HIS A 563 12.26 30.98 -19.50
N GLU A 564 12.00 29.89 -20.23
CA GLU A 564 13.00 28.86 -20.60
C GLU A 564 13.84 28.26 -19.44
N GLY A 565 13.27 28.17 -18.23
CA GLY A 565 13.92 27.64 -17.03
C GLY A 565 14.56 28.71 -16.15
N ASP A 566 14.60 29.97 -16.59
CA ASP A 566 15.22 31.07 -15.86
C ASP A 566 14.20 32.10 -15.35
N TRP A 567 14.42 32.58 -14.13
CA TRP A 567 13.58 33.59 -13.50
C TRP A 567 13.68 34.96 -14.18
N ASN A 568 12.53 35.61 -14.36
CA ASN A 568 12.44 37.00 -14.81
C ASN A 568 12.73 37.94 -13.63
N VAL A 569 14.02 38.11 -13.33
CA VAL A 569 14.52 38.93 -12.21
C VAL A 569 13.90 40.34 -12.18
N PRO A 570 13.79 41.09 -13.31
CA PRO A 570 13.15 42.41 -13.29
C PRO A 570 11.69 42.39 -12.84
N ARG A 571 10.91 41.36 -13.18
CA ARG A 571 9.51 41.23 -12.73
C ARG A 571 9.44 40.89 -11.24
N ILE A 572 10.30 40.00 -10.76
CA ILE A 572 10.34 39.59 -9.35
C ILE A 572 10.70 40.80 -8.47
N LEU A 573 11.75 41.55 -8.81
CA LEU A 573 12.20 42.70 -8.02
C LEU A 573 11.19 43.84 -7.93
N ARG A 574 10.23 43.93 -8.85
CA ARG A 574 9.13 44.91 -8.77
C ARG A 574 8.15 44.61 -7.64
N ILE A 575 8.03 43.34 -7.26
CA ILE A 575 6.99 42.88 -6.34
C ILE A 575 7.54 42.09 -5.16
N ILE A 576 8.81 41.70 -5.12
CA ILE A 576 9.40 40.95 -4.00
C ILE A 576 10.57 41.76 -3.42
N PRO A 577 10.64 41.93 -2.08
CA PRO A 577 11.79 42.57 -1.43
C PRO A 577 13.11 41.82 -1.71
N MET A 578 14.21 42.57 -1.78
CA MET A 578 15.51 42.08 -2.24
C MET A 578 15.98 40.75 -1.59
N PRO A 579 15.88 40.53 -0.26
CA PRO A 579 16.33 39.28 0.35
C PRO A 579 15.58 38.05 -0.17
N PHE A 580 14.25 38.16 -0.31
CA PHE A 580 13.41 37.07 -0.83
C PHE A 580 13.60 36.89 -2.33
N ALA A 581 13.78 37.99 -3.08
CA ALA A 581 14.01 37.93 -4.52
C ALA A 581 15.30 37.18 -4.86
N GLN A 582 16.37 37.39 -4.08
CA GLN A 582 17.63 36.65 -4.22
C GLN A 582 17.43 35.15 -4.02
N THR A 583 16.73 34.77 -2.95
CA THR A 583 16.41 33.36 -2.69
C THR A 583 15.54 32.76 -3.80
N ILE A 584 14.50 33.47 -4.26
CA ILE A 584 13.63 32.99 -5.35
C ILE A 584 14.46 32.71 -6.61
N CYS A 585 15.36 33.62 -6.99
CA CYS A 585 16.17 33.47 -8.20
C CYS A 585 17.15 32.29 -8.14
N GLN A 586 17.40 31.72 -6.96
CA GLN A 586 18.23 30.53 -6.76
C GLN A 586 17.43 29.22 -6.82
N ILE A 587 16.10 29.28 -6.80
CA ILE A 587 15.25 28.09 -6.85
C ILE A 587 15.27 27.54 -8.29
N PRO A 588 15.69 26.28 -8.52
CA PRO A 588 15.74 25.71 -9.85
C PRO A 588 14.33 25.42 -10.41
N ILE A 589 14.15 25.66 -11.70
CA ILE A 589 12.93 25.35 -12.44
C ILE A 589 13.20 24.18 -13.37
N ALA A 590 12.53 23.05 -13.16
CA ALA A 590 12.65 21.87 -14.02
C ALA A 590 11.82 22.03 -15.29
N ALA A 591 12.23 22.94 -16.18
CA ALA A 591 11.52 23.25 -17.43
C ALA A 591 11.28 21.97 -18.27
N GLY A 592 10.06 21.82 -18.79
CA GLY A 592 9.62 20.63 -19.53
C GLY A 592 9.12 19.47 -18.66
N GLN A 593 9.11 19.61 -17.33
CA GLN A 593 8.40 18.70 -16.41
C GLN A 593 7.22 19.42 -15.77
N GLY A 594 6.12 18.69 -15.49
CA GLY A 594 5.03 19.22 -14.69
C GLY A 594 5.44 19.47 -13.23
N ASP A 595 4.83 20.46 -12.57
CA ASP A 595 5.06 20.73 -11.15
C ASP A 595 4.70 19.50 -10.31
N LYS A 596 5.50 19.21 -9.28
CA LYS A 596 5.26 18.04 -8.42
C LYS A 596 4.95 18.50 -7.00
N ILE A 597 3.82 18.03 -6.50
CA ILE A 597 3.45 18.16 -5.09
C ILE A 597 4.28 17.17 -4.26
N VAL A 598 4.83 17.63 -3.15
CA VAL A 598 5.70 16.83 -2.26
C VAL A 598 5.21 16.97 -0.80
N TYR A 599 5.26 15.85 -0.06
CA TYR A 599 4.80 15.73 1.32
C TYR A 599 6.00 15.51 2.25
N GLY A 600 6.18 16.37 3.25
CA GLY A 600 7.26 16.26 4.23
C GLY A 600 6.84 15.43 5.45
N SER A 601 7.60 14.37 5.78
CA SER A 601 7.23 13.39 6.82
C SER A 601 8.10 13.42 8.09
N SER A 602 8.71 14.55 8.44
CA SER A 602 9.20 14.78 9.81
C SER A 602 8.46 15.95 10.45
N LEU A 603 8.50 16.04 11.78
CA LEU A 603 7.97 17.16 12.55
C LEU A 603 8.69 18.45 12.13
N GLY A 604 8.18 19.06 11.06
CA GLY A 604 8.95 19.95 10.19
C GLY A 604 9.95 19.16 9.34
N ASN A 605 9.75 19.12 8.03
CA ASN A 605 10.78 18.77 7.05
C ASN A 605 10.67 19.73 5.86
N PRO A 606 11.44 20.84 5.84
CA PRO A 606 12.48 21.18 6.81
C PRO A 606 11.91 21.55 8.19
N GLY A 607 12.64 21.20 9.26
CA GLY A 607 12.27 21.46 10.66
C GLY A 607 13.51 21.49 11.54
N LEU A 608 13.37 21.76 12.85
CA LEU A 608 14.53 21.73 13.75
C LEU A 608 15.15 20.32 13.76
N THR A 609 16.43 20.25 13.38
CA THR A 609 17.17 19.01 13.18
C THR A 609 18.41 18.97 14.05
N GLY A 610 18.68 17.78 14.59
CA GLY A 610 19.92 17.41 15.25
C GLY A 610 20.51 16.19 14.56
N ALA A 611 21.82 16.16 14.39
CA ALA A 611 22.57 14.97 14.01
C ALA A 611 23.20 14.38 15.27
N ALA A 612 23.11 13.07 15.45
CA ALA A 612 23.76 12.41 16.57
C ALA A 612 24.10 10.97 16.26
N GLY A 613 25.07 10.43 17.00
CA GLY A 613 25.48 9.04 16.87
C GLY A 613 26.39 8.63 18.00
N ILE A 614 26.75 7.34 17.99
CA ILE A 614 27.53 6.71 19.05
C ILE A 614 28.59 5.84 18.40
N ILE A 615 29.83 6.01 18.86
CA ILE A 615 30.97 5.19 18.44
C ILE A 615 31.22 4.16 19.54
N ARG A 616 31.32 2.90 19.15
CA ARG A 616 31.58 1.77 20.06
C ARG A 616 32.80 0.99 19.63
N ASP A 617 33.43 0.31 20.58
CA ASP A 617 34.46 -0.69 20.29
C ASP A 617 33.84 -2.03 19.83
N SER A 618 34.69 -3.00 19.49
CA SER A 618 34.25 -4.34 19.05
C SER A 618 33.58 -5.17 20.13
N ALA A 619 33.69 -4.79 21.41
CA ALA A 619 33.01 -5.42 22.53
C ALA A 619 31.65 -4.75 22.83
N GLY A 620 31.31 -3.68 22.10
CA GLY A 620 30.07 -2.92 22.27
C GLY A 620 30.16 -1.82 23.33
N HIS A 621 31.33 -1.58 23.94
CA HIS A 621 31.51 -0.49 24.88
C HIS A 621 31.49 0.84 24.14
N VAL A 622 30.86 1.84 24.76
CA VAL A 622 30.79 3.19 24.19
C VAL A 622 32.15 3.87 24.31
N TYR A 623 32.72 4.23 23.17
CA TYR A 623 33.95 5.02 23.09
C TYR A 623 33.62 6.50 23.28
N LEU A 624 32.65 7.01 22.51
CA LEU A 624 32.07 8.34 22.65
C LEU A 624 30.68 8.39 22.03
N ALA A 625 29.88 9.36 22.45
CA ALA A 625 28.67 9.78 21.75
C ALA A 625 28.83 11.22 21.26
N TYR A 626 28.16 11.57 20.18
CA TYR A 626 28.21 12.92 19.63
C TYR A 626 26.81 13.38 19.27
N GLN A 627 26.60 14.68 19.40
CA GLN A 627 25.35 15.33 19.06
C GLN A 627 25.64 16.75 18.54
N PHE A 628 24.98 17.15 17.46
CA PHE A 628 25.28 18.36 16.73
C PHE A 628 23.99 19.03 16.26
N ALA A 629 23.77 20.28 16.67
CA ALA A 629 22.60 21.06 16.26
C ALA A 629 22.76 21.55 14.82
N LEU A 630 21.77 21.27 13.98
CA LEU A 630 21.78 21.63 12.55
C LEU A 630 20.84 22.79 12.21
N GLY A 631 20.17 23.38 13.19
CA GLY A 631 19.13 24.38 12.92
C GLY A 631 17.96 23.75 12.16
N THR A 632 17.50 24.38 11.07
CA THR A 632 16.40 23.84 10.26
C THR A 632 16.91 23.04 9.06
N GLY A 633 16.59 21.75 8.99
CA GLY A 633 17.05 20.87 7.94
C GLY A 633 16.10 19.72 7.62
N THR A 634 16.49 18.91 6.65
CA THR A 634 15.74 17.70 6.27
C THR A 634 16.23 16.49 7.05
N SER A 635 15.36 15.49 7.24
CA SER A 635 15.79 14.21 7.86
C SER A 635 16.95 13.56 7.10
N VAL A 636 16.95 13.60 5.76
CA VAL A 636 18.06 13.03 4.96
C VAL A 636 19.36 13.80 5.19
N LEU A 637 19.30 15.13 5.31
CA LEU A 637 20.46 15.95 5.66
C LEU A 637 20.96 15.62 7.07
N ALA A 638 20.06 15.47 8.05
CA ALA A 638 20.41 15.16 9.43
C ALA A 638 21.14 13.81 9.54
N GLU A 639 20.61 12.77 8.89
CA GLU A 639 21.22 11.44 8.89
C GLU A 639 22.59 11.44 8.19
N LEU A 640 22.70 12.04 7.00
CA LEU A 640 23.99 12.15 6.29
C LEU A 640 25.01 12.97 7.11
N THR A 641 24.56 13.99 7.82
CA THR A 641 25.46 14.82 8.64
C THR A 641 25.93 14.07 9.87
N ALA A 642 25.07 13.24 10.47
CA ALA A 642 25.46 12.34 11.55
C ALA A 642 26.54 11.36 11.08
N ASP A 643 26.34 10.70 9.93
CA ASP A 643 27.33 9.78 9.34
C ASP A 643 28.68 10.46 9.09
N TRP A 644 28.65 11.65 8.47
CA TRP A 644 29.86 12.43 8.18
C TRP A 644 30.61 12.83 9.46
N LEU A 645 29.91 13.38 10.45
CA LEU A 645 30.51 13.77 11.75
C LEU A 645 31.07 12.57 12.50
N GLY A 646 30.36 11.45 12.52
CA GLY A 646 30.82 10.22 13.15
C GLY A 646 32.12 9.70 12.54
N MET A 647 32.22 9.70 11.21
CA MET A 647 33.43 9.31 10.50
C MET A 647 34.58 10.30 10.69
N GLU A 648 34.31 11.62 10.70
CA GLU A 648 35.34 12.64 10.96
C GLU A 648 35.90 12.53 12.40
N LEU A 649 35.03 12.30 13.39
CA LEU A 649 35.43 12.04 14.76
C LEU A 649 36.26 10.76 14.87
N ALA A 650 35.86 9.69 14.19
CA ALA A 650 36.61 8.44 14.15
C ALA A 650 38.01 8.64 13.53
N LEU A 651 38.12 9.39 12.43
CA LEU A 651 39.40 9.73 11.82
C LEU A 651 40.32 10.51 12.78
N THR A 652 39.77 11.51 13.48
CA THR A 652 40.51 12.34 14.43
C THR A 652 41.04 11.53 15.62
N HIS A 653 40.31 10.49 16.03
CA HIS A 653 40.69 9.58 17.11
C HIS A 653 41.49 8.36 16.63
N GLY A 654 41.82 8.27 15.34
CA GLY A 654 42.57 7.14 14.78
C GLY A 654 41.81 5.81 14.79
N LEU A 655 40.48 5.86 14.73
CA LEU A 655 39.60 4.68 14.77
C LEU A 655 39.34 4.17 13.34
N ALA A 656 40.04 3.11 12.95
CA ALA A 656 39.82 2.35 11.71
C ALA A 656 40.30 0.90 11.89
N PRO A 657 39.66 -0.11 11.28
CA PRO A 657 38.50 -0.04 10.37
C PRO A 657 37.17 0.22 11.11
N LEU A 658 36.14 0.67 10.38
CA LEU A 658 34.82 1.00 10.94
C LEU A 658 33.69 0.19 10.31
N VAL A 659 32.65 -0.05 11.11
CA VAL A 659 31.33 -0.46 10.63
C VAL A 659 30.35 0.64 11.01
N VAL A 660 29.73 1.26 10.01
CA VAL A 660 28.78 2.36 10.19
C VAL A 660 27.37 1.81 9.99
N GLU A 661 26.58 1.88 11.05
CA GLU A 661 25.24 1.33 11.12
C GLU A 661 24.19 2.43 11.02
N VAL A 662 23.35 2.38 9.98
CA VAL A 662 22.36 3.43 9.69
C VAL A 662 20.97 2.79 9.55
N ASP A 663 19.95 3.36 10.18
CA ASP A 663 18.56 2.86 10.10
C ASP A 663 17.76 3.46 8.93
N ALA A 664 18.32 4.48 8.27
CA ALA A 664 17.76 5.11 7.09
C ALA A 664 18.17 4.40 5.79
N THR A 665 17.32 3.49 5.29
CA THR A 665 17.51 2.83 3.99
C THR A 665 17.73 3.80 2.82
N THR A 666 17.12 4.99 2.86
CA THR A 666 17.33 6.06 1.88
C THR A 666 18.79 6.54 1.85
N VAL A 667 19.43 6.73 3.00
CA VAL A 667 20.83 7.15 3.11
C VAL A 667 21.75 6.09 2.54
N ILE A 668 21.50 4.82 2.89
CA ILE A 668 22.26 3.68 2.35
C ILE A 668 22.15 3.60 0.83
N SER A 669 20.95 3.84 0.27
CA SER A 669 20.75 3.86 -1.18
C SER A 669 21.51 5.01 -1.86
N LEU A 670 21.59 6.18 -1.23
CA LEU A 670 22.33 7.34 -1.73
C LEU A 670 23.84 7.11 -1.71
N LEU A 671 24.38 6.56 -0.61
CA LEU A 671 25.79 6.26 -0.47
C LEU A 671 26.24 5.13 -1.42
N LYS A 672 25.44 4.07 -1.58
CA LYS A 672 25.75 2.93 -2.47
C LYS A 672 25.66 3.27 -3.95
N SER A 673 24.68 4.06 -4.35
CA SER A 673 24.47 4.41 -5.75
C SER A 673 25.52 5.39 -6.29
N ARG A 674 26.27 6.08 -5.41
CA ARG A 674 27.16 7.22 -5.75
C ARG A 674 26.48 8.25 -6.68
N ALA A 675 25.15 8.23 -6.75
CA ALA A 675 24.35 8.90 -7.76
C ALA A 675 24.04 10.34 -7.34
N SER A 676 23.68 11.17 -8.32
CA SER A 676 23.26 12.56 -8.14
C SER A 676 22.01 12.65 -7.25
N GLY A 677 22.19 12.84 -5.95
CA GLY A 677 21.13 13.20 -5.03
C GLY A 677 20.65 14.64 -5.28
N LYS A 678 19.70 15.13 -4.48
CA LYS A 678 19.40 16.57 -4.45
C LYS A 678 20.72 17.34 -4.26
N TRP A 679 20.96 18.37 -5.05
CA TRP A 679 22.21 19.16 -5.04
C TRP A 679 22.62 19.60 -3.62
N GLU A 680 21.63 19.85 -2.76
CA GLU A 680 21.74 20.22 -1.34
C GLU A 680 22.64 19.28 -0.51
N VAL A 681 22.62 17.96 -0.79
CA VAL A 681 23.36 16.95 0.00
C VAL A 681 24.50 16.28 -0.78
N GLN A 682 24.70 16.65 -2.04
CA GLN A 682 25.68 16.02 -2.92
C GLN A 682 27.12 16.17 -2.40
N HIS A 683 27.45 17.35 -1.87
CA HIS A 683 28.78 17.62 -1.29
C HIS A 683 29.07 16.70 -0.09
N LEU A 684 28.05 16.49 0.75
CA LEU A 684 28.14 15.66 1.95
C LEU A 684 28.30 14.18 1.60
N ILE A 685 27.57 13.70 0.59
CA ILE A 685 27.74 12.34 0.05
C ILE A 685 29.17 12.11 -0.44
N ILE A 686 29.75 13.07 -1.18
CA ILE A 686 31.13 12.97 -1.66
C ILE A 686 32.11 12.90 -0.48
N GLN A 687 31.93 13.73 0.54
CA GLN A 687 32.77 13.73 1.75
C GLN A 687 32.70 12.39 2.48
N ILE A 688 31.50 11.85 2.69
CA ILE A 688 31.30 10.54 3.33
C ILE A 688 31.98 9.43 2.53
N VAL A 689 31.82 9.41 1.20
CA VAL A 689 32.44 8.39 0.33
C VAL A 689 33.97 8.47 0.37
N CYS A 690 34.55 9.67 0.47
CA CYS A 690 35.99 9.84 0.67
C CYS A 690 36.43 9.30 2.04
N LEU A 691 35.70 9.63 3.11
CA LEU A 691 36.00 9.14 4.48
C LEU A 691 35.88 7.62 4.58
N GLN A 692 34.90 7.00 3.90
CA GLN A 692 34.75 5.54 3.83
C GLN A 692 36.01 4.85 3.30
N GLN A 693 36.65 5.43 2.28
CA GLN A 693 37.89 4.89 1.71
C GLN A 693 39.07 5.06 2.65
N LEU A 694 39.18 6.23 3.30
CA LEU A 694 40.27 6.52 4.25
C LEU A 694 40.21 5.65 5.51
N LEU A 695 39.00 5.40 6.01
CA LEU A 695 38.76 4.67 7.27
C LEU A 695 38.51 3.18 7.06
N VAL A 696 38.48 2.69 5.82
CA VAL A 696 38.06 1.32 5.47
C VAL A 696 36.71 1.01 6.15
N ALA A 697 35.75 1.92 5.95
CA ALA A 697 34.45 1.84 6.61
C ALA A 697 33.41 1.11 5.75
N ASP A 698 32.70 0.13 6.32
CA ASP A 698 31.54 -0.51 5.69
C ASP A 698 30.24 0.09 6.23
N VAL A 699 29.30 0.45 5.34
CA VAL A 699 27.99 1.00 5.73
C VAL A 699 26.91 -0.04 5.58
N GLN A 700 26.26 -0.38 6.70
CA GLN A 700 25.21 -1.38 6.77
C GLN A 700 23.92 -0.86 7.40
N HIS A 701 22.81 -1.55 7.09
CA HIS A 701 21.50 -1.21 7.63
C HIS A 701 21.33 -1.82 9.02
N VAL A 702 20.84 -1.02 9.96
CA VAL A 702 20.43 -1.49 11.30
C VAL A 702 18.94 -1.29 11.52
N PHE A 703 18.31 -2.16 12.32
CA PHE A 703 16.92 -1.98 12.69
C PHE A 703 16.77 -0.76 13.61
N ARG A 704 15.66 -0.02 13.45
CA ARG A 704 15.39 1.20 14.21
C ARG A 704 15.43 1.01 15.72
N GLU A 705 15.05 -0.17 16.20
CA GLU A 705 15.10 -0.55 17.61
C GLU A 705 16.53 -0.56 18.17
N ALA A 706 17.53 -0.87 17.34
CA ALA A 706 18.94 -0.88 17.73
C ALA A 706 19.61 0.50 17.59
N ASN A 707 18.99 1.44 16.84
CA ASN A 707 19.45 2.83 16.70
C ASN A 707 18.85 3.80 17.76
N GLY A 708 18.18 3.27 18.79
CA GLY A 708 17.40 4.07 19.74
C GLY A 708 18.20 5.11 20.53
N ALA A 709 19.48 4.86 20.79
CA ALA A 709 20.35 5.78 21.53
C ALA A 709 20.74 7.01 20.70
N ALA A 710 21.08 6.81 19.42
CA ALA A 710 21.37 7.90 18.49
C ALA A 710 20.10 8.71 18.17
N ASP A 711 18.95 8.06 17.97
CA ASP A 711 17.66 8.72 17.74
C ASP A 711 17.22 9.57 18.96
N HIS A 712 17.52 9.11 20.18
CA HIS A 712 17.28 9.91 21.39
C HIS A 712 18.14 11.18 21.43
N LEU A 713 19.45 11.04 21.24
CA LEU A 713 20.39 12.17 21.20
C LEU A 713 20.06 13.18 20.09
N ALA A 714 19.68 12.70 18.91
CA ALA A 714 19.31 13.55 17.79
C ALA A 714 18.07 14.41 18.12
N LYS A 715 17.08 13.83 18.80
CA LYS A 715 15.87 14.55 19.24
C LYS A 715 16.15 15.54 20.36
N GLU A 716 16.97 15.15 21.33
CA GLU A 716 17.39 16.04 22.42
C GLU A 716 18.12 17.26 21.88
N THR A 717 19.08 17.04 20.97
CA THR A 717 19.80 18.12 20.29
C THR A 717 18.91 18.97 19.40
N ALA A 718 17.97 18.37 18.65
CA ALA A 718 17.02 19.14 17.86
C ALA A 718 16.15 20.06 18.74
N ALA A 719 15.75 19.60 19.93
CA ALA A 719 14.93 20.36 20.85
C ALA A 719 15.71 21.46 21.58
N LEU A 720 16.95 21.18 22.00
CA LEU A 720 17.75 22.07 22.84
C LEU A 720 18.77 22.91 22.05
N GLN A 721 18.94 22.64 20.75
CA GLN A 721 19.89 23.29 19.85
C GLN A 721 21.32 23.32 20.43
N LEU A 722 21.79 22.16 20.89
CA LEU A 722 23.10 22.00 21.53
C LEU A 722 24.04 21.08 20.74
N THR A 723 25.34 21.35 20.81
CA THR A 723 26.39 20.54 20.15
C THR A 723 27.41 20.11 21.18
N ARG A 724 27.63 18.80 21.33
CA ARG A 724 28.55 18.20 22.32
C ARG A 724 29.10 16.87 21.84
N VAL A 725 30.32 16.56 22.27
CA VAL A 725 30.86 15.20 22.32
C VAL A 725 30.81 14.77 23.78
N LEU A 726 30.27 13.57 24.03
CA LEU A 726 30.09 12.99 25.35
C LEU A 726 31.03 11.79 25.47
N HIS A 727 31.94 11.84 26.43
CA HIS A 727 32.72 10.66 26.81
C HIS A 727 31.92 9.80 27.79
N HIS A 728 32.42 8.60 28.09
CA HIS A 728 31.74 7.62 28.93
C HIS A 728 31.20 8.22 30.26
N ASP A 729 31.99 9.07 30.91
CA ASP A 729 31.63 9.68 32.20
C ASP A 729 30.59 10.81 32.08
N ASP A 730 30.40 11.36 30.88
CA ASP A 730 29.42 12.40 30.59
C ASP A 730 28.03 11.81 30.28
N ILE A 731 27.92 10.49 30.08
CA ILE A 731 26.67 9.80 29.76
C ILE A 731 25.87 9.53 31.04
N THR A 732 24.78 10.28 31.20
CA THR A 732 23.92 10.26 32.39
C THR A 732 22.44 10.04 32.03
N GLY A 733 21.64 9.60 33.01
CA GLY A 733 20.19 9.52 32.89
C GLY A 733 19.69 8.49 31.86
N VAL A 734 18.65 8.85 31.11
CA VAL A 734 17.92 7.97 30.18
C VAL A 734 18.83 7.36 29.11
N LEU A 735 19.87 8.08 28.68
CA LEU A 735 20.84 7.57 27.70
C LEU A 735 21.68 6.42 28.27
N ARG A 736 21.98 6.43 29.57
CA ARG A 736 22.71 5.38 30.27
C ARG A 736 21.91 4.07 30.35
N ASP A 737 20.60 4.18 30.55
CA ASP A 737 19.65 3.06 30.54
C ASP A 737 19.50 2.45 29.13
N ILE A 738 19.39 3.29 28.09
CA ILE A 738 19.28 2.85 26.70
C ILE A 738 20.56 2.13 26.24
N LEU A 739 21.71 2.55 26.78
CA LEU A 739 23.03 1.99 26.46
C LEU A 739 23.42 0.80 27.36
N TYR A 740 22.58 0.44 28.33
CA TYR A 740 22.84 -0.64 29.29
C TYR A 740 24.17 -0.49 30.06
N LEU A 741 24.63 0.73 30.34
CA LEU A 741 25.95 0.97 30.96
C LEU A 741 26.02 0.63 32.47
N ASP A 742 24.89 0.30 33.11
CA ASP A 742 24.80 -0.13 34.51
C ASP A 742 24.49 -1.64 34.67
N ARG A 743 24.70 -2.42 33.59
CA ARG A 743 24.63 -3.89 33.54
C ARG A 743 25.94 -4.46 32.99
#